data_AF-A0A2H9SBU0-F1
#
_entry.id   AF-A0A2H9SBU0-F1
#
_cell.length_a   1.000
_cell.length_b   1.000
_cell.length_c   1.000
_cell.angle_alpha   90.00
_cell.angle_beta   90.00
_cell.angle_gamma   90.00
#
_symmetry.space_group_name_H-M   'P 1'
#
loop_
_entity.id
_entity.type
_entity.pdbx_description
1 polymer ?
#
loop_
_entity_poly.entity_id
_entity_poly.type
_entity_poly.pdbx_seq_one_letter_code
_entity_poly.pdbx_strand_id
1 'polypeptide(L)'
;MTKKDTIQNIDYAIIAQAHTPMYLIHKYWARKPHNVVADYIKHYSKEGEIVLDPFGGSGVTAMEAIKAGRKAVSIDLNPMSAFLIENTLSQISPREIEAEFSKLEAKLKDHINDLYETKCPKCGKKVVAICLHWEKDKPNKVMFECDSCNIKRGKDVDNFDLKKIKEAEVLKPKHYPQSGLAYNGNKFMKREGKETIAELFTKRNLYSLSILFDEIEKIENKKLQNVFKFAFTSMVHLASNMTPVRPTRQFSSFWALQSYWTPPVYMESNVWMLFESAVLGKQGVLKGKEDAANQITIYKKAKTFEELNDGANILFETANALELNKIVPKNSVDYIFTDPPYGGAVQYFELSTLWASWLGMDLDYADEITINSQQEKDFDYYHKMLKSAFREMYQVLKPGKYLTLTFHSTEIAVWNSIIKAVILNGFDLEKIVYQPPARASAKGLLQPYGSAVGDYYIRFRKPDVEKLLSERAMDKETYEREVVMAAKGIIEERGEPTIYQRILNGIMVELKGGRNVPIGAKNVEDVLKEHIGKEFELKNIKDAKGKTTGKAWWLKGRDYTNFSTPALSERVGKTILQVLDRKVKASFDDILQEIFIQFPNALTPDTADINSILEEYSVKTSDGKWRLKPEQQKIQRDTIHNLMIYHLAELGKKAGFKVWIGSQEQKSKVKNKPLSEICDRIPVFRFVPQDSLSLERIKQIDVLWLEDGRIRYEFEVENTTGISEAIIRGSNIPEQLKPKRFIVIPKEREKFLFRKLQEPILAETIKKTKWNFIRYADLKKLVGGARKTFNASELDEVAKMPRENTGEKQMNLNHFD
;
A
#
# COMPACT_ATOMS: atom_id res chain seq x y z
N MET A 1 -0.28 -33.71 28.39
CA MET A 1 -0.79 -32.54 27.63
C MET A 1 0.40 -31.91 26.93
N THR A 2 0.54 -32.16 25.63
CA THR A 2 1.59 -31.56 24.79
C THR A 2 1.30 -30.07 24.64
N LYS A 3 2.34 -29.23 24.82
CA LYS A 3 2.28 -27.79 24.50
C LYS A 3 1.82 -27.68 23.05
N LYS A 4 0.60 -27.18 22.78
CA LYS A 4 0.21 -26.73 21.44
C LYS A 4 1.21 -25.64 21.07
N ASP A 5 2.02 -25.87 20.04
CA ASP A 5 2.84 -24.81 19.44
C ASP A 5 1.91 -23.69 18.97
N THR A 6 1.83 -22.62 19.75
CA THR A 6 1.09 -21.41 19.36
C THR A 6 1.91 -20.71 18.29
N ILE A 7 1.56 -20.94 17.01
CA ILE A 7 2.11 -20.17 15.89
C ILE A 7 1.78 -18.69 16.14
N GLN A 8 2.80 -17.84 16.18
CA GLN A 8 2.61 -16.39 16.29
C GLN A 8 2.13 -15.83 14.96
N ASN A 9 0.81 -15.66 14.81
CA ASN A 9 0.20 -15.28 13.54
C ASN A 9 0.71 -13.93 12.96
N ILE A 10 0.65 -13.80 11.64
CA ILE A 10 0.85 -12.53 10.91
C ILE A 10 -0.33 -11.60 11.17
N ASP A 11 -0.12 -10.58 12.00
CA ASP A 11 -1.16 -9.64 12.44
C ASP A 11 -0.86 -8.18 12.03
N TYR A 12 0.11 -8.00 11.14
CA TYR A 12 0.62 -6.73 10.64
C TYR A 12 0.88 -6.81 9.13
N ALA A 13 0.99 -5.65 8.47
CA ALA A 13 1.31 -5.57 7.05
C ALA A 13 2.76 -5.99 6.76
N ILE A 14 2.98 -6.73 5.67
CA ILE A 14 4.31 -7.08 5.17
C ILE A 14 4.74 -6.03 4.14
N ILE A 15 6.02 -5.69 4.08
CA ILE A 15 6.48 -4.73 3.07
C ILE A 15 6.39 -5.36 1.68
N ALA A 16 5.49 -4.87 0.85
CA ALA A 16 5.33 -5.35 -0.50
C ALA A 16 6.50 -4.90 -1.41
N GLN A 17 7.08 -5.85 -2.15
CA GLN A 17 8.17 -5.61 -3.09
C GLN A 17 7.67 -5.57 -4.54
N ALA A 18 8.45 -4.91 -5.40
CA ALA A 18 8.18 -4.94 -6.84
C ALA A 18 8.43 -6.35 -7.40
N HIS A 19 7.60 -6.76 -8.35
CA HIS A 19 7.74 -8.04 -9.03
C HIS A 19 9.08 -8.17 -9.77
N THR A 20 9.67 -9.38 -9.69
CA THR A 20 10.84 -9.77 -10.48
C THR A 20 10.43 -10.15 -11.92
N PRO A 21 11.38 -10.24 -12.88
CA PRO A 21 11.08 -10.49 -14.28
C PRO A 21 10.13 -11.66 -14.57
N MET A 22 10.20 -12.78 -13.85
CA MET A 22 9.32 -13.94 -14.09
C MET A 22 7.82 -13.60 -13.93
N TYR A 23 7.49 -12.66 -13.04
CA TYR A 23 6.12 -12.19 -12.82
C TYR A 23 5.72 -11.04 -13.76
N LEU A 24 6.66 -10.50 -14.53
CA LEU A 24 6.44 -9.33 -15.39
C LEU A 24 6.34 -9.69 -16.87
N ILE A 25 6.57 -10.95 -17.25
CA ILE A 25 6.53 -11.42 -18.64
C ILE A 25 5.20 -11.05 -19.30
N HIS A 26 4.09 -11.27 -18.61
CA HIS A 26 2.76 -11.06 -19.17
C HIS A 26 1.88 -10.22 -18.24
N LYS A 27 1.06 -9.36 -18.84
CA LYS A 27 0.06 -8.57 -18.13
C LYS A 27 -1.05 -9.48 -17.61
N TYR A 28 -1.41 -9.33 -16.35
CA TYR A 28 -2.64 -9.89 -15.78
C TYR A 28 -3.15 -8.89 -14.74
N TRP A 29 -4.46 -8.77 -14.62
CA TRP A 29 -5.06 -7.76 -13.75
C TRP A 29 -5.03 -8.20 -12.29
N ALA A 30 -4.93 -7.23 -11.36
CA ALA A 30 -4.96 -7.43 -9.91
C ALA A 30 -3.89 -8.37 -9.30
N ARG A 31 -2.76 -8.59 -9.98
CA ARG A 31 -1.65 -9.41 -9.45
C ARG A 31 -1.17 -8.94 -8.08
N LYS A 32 -1.05 -9.89 -7.14
CA LYS A 32 -0.62 -9.64 -5.75
C LYS A 32 0.90 -9.64 -5.59
N PRO A 33 1.46 -8.83 -4.67
CA PRO A 33 2.90 -8.80 -4.41
C PRO A 33 3.43 -10.18 -4.01
N HIS A 34 4.32 -10.74 -4.85
CA HIS A 34 4.83 -12.10 -4.72
C HIS A 34 5.44 -12.39 -3.33
N ASN A 35 6.22 -11.46 -2.77
CA ASN A 35 6.87 -11.66 -1.48
C ASN A 35 5.88 -11.69 -0.30
N VAL A 36 4.77 -10.94 -0.37
CA VAL A 36 3.72 -10.99 0.67
C VAL A 36 3.05 -12.35 0.64
N VAL A 37 2.68 -12.84 -0.55
CA VAL A 37 2.13 -14.19 -0.73
C VAL A 37 3.09 -15.26 -0.20
N ALA A 38 4.39 -15.13 -0.50
CA ALA A 38 5.43 -16.04 -0.02
C ALA A 38 5.52 -16.12 1.52
N ASP A 39 5.45 -14.97 2.20
CA ASP A 39 5.52 -14.92 3.66
C ASP A 39 4.30 -15.57 4.32
N TYR A 40 3.09 -15.35 3.78
CA TYR A 40 1.89 -16.05 4.24
C TYR A 40 1.99 -17.57 4.02
N ILE A 41 2.44 -18.00 2.85
CA ILE A 41 2.66 -19.44 2.57
C ILE A 41 3.65 -20.04 3.56
N LYS A 42 4.82 -19.42 3.74
CA LYS A 42 5.86 -19.94 4.65
C LYS A 42 5.39 -20.00 6.11
N HIS A 43 4.48 -19.10 6.49
CA HIS A 43 3.98 -18.99 7.84
C HIS A 43 2.87 -19.99 8.17
N TYR A 44 1.92 -20.21 7.26
CA TYR A 44 0.75 -21.05 7.51
C TYR A 44 0.86 -22.47 6.92
N SER A 45 1.98 -22.80 6.27
CA SER A 45 2.30 -24.15 5.79
C SER A 45 3.75 -24.50 6.07
N LYS A 46 4.09 -25.79 6.03
CA LYS A 46 5.45 -26.34 6.15
C LYS A 46 5.97 -26.83 4.79
N GLU A 47 7.28 -27.04 4.67
CA GLU A 47 7.85 -27.67 3.47
C GLU A 47 7.18 -29.03 3.19
N GLY A 48 6.92 -29.32 1.91
CA GLY A 48 6.20 -30.52 1.47
C GLY A 48 4.68 -30.50 1.64
N GLU A 49 4.11 -29.56 2.41
CA GLU A 49 2.66 -29.39 2.55
C GLU A 49 2.00 -28.81 1.29
N ILE A 50 0.69 -29.00 1.16
CA ILE A 50 -0.08 -28.62 -0.03
C ILE A 50 -0.74 -27.24 0.18
N VAL A 51 -0.40 -26.30 -0.71
CA VAL A 51 -1.02 -24.98 -0.82
C VAL A 51 -1.98 -24.97 -2.00
N LEU A 52 -3.20 -24.49 -1.79
CA LEU A 52 -4.24 -24.39 -2.81
C LEU A 52 -4.58 -22.93 -3.13
N ASP A 53 -4.75 -22.64 -4.42
CA ASP A 53 -5.40 -21.43 -4.94
C ASP A 53 -6.50 -21.82 -5.96
N PRO A 54 -7.79 -21.76 -5.61
CA PRO A 54 -8.89 -22.09 -6.51
C PRO A 54 -9.30 -20.92 -7.44
N PHE A 55 -8.58 -19.80 -7.40
CA PHE A 55 -8.74 -18.65 -8.29
C PHE A 55 -7.35 -18.23 -8.81
N GLY A 56 -6.65 -19.17 -9.44
CA GLY A 56 -5.21 -19.12 -9.67
C GLY A 56 -4.70 -17.87 -10.40
N GLY A 57 -5.52 -17.21 -11.22
CA GLY A 57 -5.25 -15.91 -11.82
C GLY A 57 -3.98 -15.89 -12.69
N SER A 58 -2.90 -15.30 -12.17
CA SER A 58 -1.59 -15.31 -12.85
C SER A 58 -0.57 -16.28 -12.25
N GLY A 59 -0.98 -17.07 -11.27
CA GLY A 59 -0.18 -18.14 -10.68
C GLY A 59 0.78 -17.75 -9.56
N VAL A 60 0.69 -16.53 -9.01
CA VAL A 60 1.63 -16.05 -7.99
C VAL A 60 1.68 -17.01 -6.79
N THR A 61 0.51 -17.43 -6.29
CA THR A 61 0.40 -18.38 -5.17
C THR A 61 1.08 -19.70 -5.49
N ALA A 62 0.81 -20.27 -6.66
CA ALA A 62 1.38 -21.55 -7.07
C ALA A 62 2.91 -21.48 -7.21
N MET A 63 3.43 -20.42 -7.84
CA MET A 63 4.85 -20.21 -8.05
C MET A 63 5.60 -19.98 -6.72
N GLU A 64 5.05 -19.17 -5.82
CA GLU A 64 5.67 -18.92 -4.51
C GLU A 64 5.57 -20.13 -3.58
N ALA A 65 4.53 -20.97 -3.70
CA ALA A 65 4.44 -22.23 -2.97
C ALA A 65 5.58 -23.18 -3.35
N ILE A 66 5.79 -23.46 -4.64
CA ILE A 66 6.87 -24.36 -5.07
C ILE A 66 8.26 -23.78 -4.80
N LYS A 67 8.44 -22.46 -4.92
CA LYS A 67 9.67 -21.76 -4.56
C LYS A 67 9.97 -21.87 -3.06
N ALA A 68 8.94 -21.91 -2.22
CA ALA A 68 9.06 -22.19 -0.80
C ALA A 68 9.15 -23.69 -0.48
N GLY A 69 9.28 -24.59 -1.45
CA GLY A 69 9.38 -26.04 -1.21
C GLY A 69 8.07 -26.69 -0.77
N ARG A 70 6.91 -26.04 -1.02
CA ARG A 70 5.57 -26.62 -0.84
C ARG A 70 5.12 -27.27 -2.14
N LYS A 71 4.05 -28.06 -2.07
CA LYS A 71 3.31 -28.52 -3.24
C LYS A 71 2.20 -27.51 -3.52
N ALA A 72 1.92 -27.26 -4.80
CA ALA A 72 0.91 -26.29 -5.20
C ALA A 72 -0.24 -26.96 -5.96
N VAL A 73 -1.47 -26.57 -5.67
CA VAL A 73 -2.65 -26.82 -6.50
C VAL A 73 -3.22 -25.47 -6.91
N SER A 74 -3.39 -25.23 -8.21
CA SER A 74 -3.91 -23.96 -8.72
C SER A 74 -4.90 -24.21 -9.84
N ILE A 75 -6.17 -23.90 -9.60
CA ILE A 75 -7.20 -24.00 -10.64
C ILE A 75 -7.80 -22.63 -10.94
N ASP A 76 -8.31 -22.47 -12.14
CA ASP A 76 -9.03 -21.27 -12.55
C ASP A 76 -9.99 -21.63 -13.69
N LEU A 77 -11.16 -21.00 -13.72
CA LEU A 77 -12.10 -21.19 -14.84
C LEU A 77 -11.54 -20.58 -16.13
N ASN A 78 -10.70 -19.55 -16.03
CA ASN A 78 -10.09 -18.88 -17.16
C ASN A 78 -8.86 -19.65 -17.69
N PRO A 79 -8.90 -20.19 -18.93
CA PRO A 79 -7.80 -20.97 -19.49
C PRO A 79 -6.48 -20.19 -19.64
N MET A 80 -6.55 -18.86 -19.68
CA MET A 80 -5.33 -18.04 -19.66
C MET A 80 -4.51 -18.29 -18.39
N SER A 81 -5.13 -18.53 -17.24
CA SER A 81 -4.42 -18.75 -15.98
C SER A 81 -3.45 -19.94 -16.07
N ALA A 82 -3.95 -21.10 -16.50
CA ALA A 82 -3.15 -22.30 -16.71
C ALA A 82 -2.05 -22.07 -17.76
N PHE A 83 -2.36 -21.39 -18.86
CA PHE A 83 -1.40 -21.04 -19.90
C PHE A 83 -0.25 -20.15 -19.38
N LEU A 84 -0.56 -19.16 -18.54
CA LEU A 84 0.44 -18.27 -17.93
C LEU A 84 1.35 -19.04 -16.97
N ILE A 85 0.78 -19.90 -16.11
CA ILE A 85 1.55 -20.72 -15.16
C ILE A 85 2.49 -21.65 -15.93
N GLU A 86 1.96 -22.39 -16.90
CA GLU A 86 2.72 -23.35 -17.69
C GLU A 86 3.90 -22.68 -18.41
N ASN A 87 3.65 -21.58 -19.10
CA ASN A 87 4.67 -20.90 -19.89
C ASN A 87 5.60 -20.04 -19.07
N THR A 88 5.28 -19.72 -17.81
CA THR A 88 6.27 -19.13 -16.89
C THR A 88 7.23 -20.23 -16.40
N LEU A 89 6.69 -21.37 -15.95
CA LEU A 89 7.45 -22.43 -15.29
C LEU A 89 8.16 -23.42 -16.22
N SER A 90 7.74 -23.51 -17.49
CA SER A 90 8.31 -24.46 -18.44
C SER A 90 9.83 -24.30 -18.58
N GLN A 91 10.56 -25.41 -18.45
CA GLN A 91 12.02 -25.41 -18.56
C GLN A 91 12.41 -25.52 -20.03
N ILE A 92 12.86 -24.40 -20.62
CA ILE A 92 13.39 -24.31 -21.99
C ILE A 92 14.71 -23.55 -21.92
N SER A 93 15.73 -24.00 -22.65
CA SER A 93 17.02 -23.33 -22.66
C SER A 93 16.91 -21.92 -23.27
N PRO A 94 17.49 -20.89 -22.64
CA PRO A 94 17.60 -19.56 -23.25
C PRO A 94 18.19 -19.60 -24.66
N ARG A 95 19.15 -20.50 -24.92
CA ARG A 95 19.76 -20.67 -26.26
C ARG A 95 18.77 -21.19 -27.30
N GLU A 96 17.84 -22.07 -26.91
CA GLU A 96 16.79 -22.56 -27.84
C GLU A 96 15.83 -21.42 -28.22
N ILE A 97 15.49 -20.56 -27.24
CA ILE A 97 14.66 -19.38 -27.47
C ILE A 97 15.39 -18.39 -28.40
N GLU A 98 16.66 -18.09 -28.15
CA GLU A 98 17.46 -17.19 -28.99
C GLU A 98 17.62 -17.71 -30.42
N ALA A 99 17.90 -19.02 -30.57
CA ALA A 99 18.08 -19.64 -31.88
C ALA A 99 16.78 -19.59 -32.70
N GLU A 100 15.64 -19.89 -32.10
CA GLU A 100 14.35 -19.84 -32.80
C GLU A 100 13.89 -18.40 -33.05
N PHE A 101 14.16 -17.47 -32.11
CA PHE A 101 13.92 -16.05 -32.33
C PHE A 101 14.71 -15.53 -33.54
N SER A 102 15.98 -15.95 -33.69
CA SER A 102 16.82 -15.57 -34.83
C SER A 102 16.25 -16.06 -36.17
N LYS A 103 15.57 -17.21 -36.20
CA LYS A 103 14.87 -17.71 -37.40
C LYS A 103 13.65 -16.85 -37.73
N LEU A 104 12.85 -16.51 -36.72
CA LEU A 104 11.70 -15.60 -36.89
C LEU A 104 12.17 -14.22 -37.34
N GLU A 105 13.27 -13.73 -36.78
CA GLU A 105 13.90 -12.46 -37.14
C GLU A 105 14.29 -12.43 -38.61
N ALA A 106 15.07 -13.40 -39.06
CA ALA A 106 15.50 -13.50 -40.45
C ALA A 106 14.32 -13.58 -41.45
N LYS A 107 13.16 -14.09 -41.01
CA LYS A 107 11.99 -14.28 -41.88
C LYS A 107 11.03 -13.09 -41.89
N LEU A 108 10.86 -12.40 -40.76
CA LEU A 108 9.74 -11.46 -40.56
C LEU A 108 10.17 -10.03 -40.26
N LYS A 109 11.38 -9.79 -39.71
CA LYS A 109 11.79 -8.46 -39.24
C LYS A 109 11.71 -7.42 -40.32
N ASP A 110 12.37 -7.68 -41.46
CA ASP A 110 12.43 -6.72 -42.57
C ASP A 110 11.04 -6.51 -43.18
N HIS A 111 10.29 -7.60 -43.41
CA HIS A 111 8.93 -7.52 -43.93
C HIS A 111 8.02 -6.64 -43.05
N ILE A 112 8.01 -6.86 -41.74
CA ILE A 112 7.17 -6.08 -40.82
C ILE A 112 7.68 -4.64 -40.76
N ASN A 113 8.99 -4.41 -40.63
CA ASN A 113 9.57 -3.07 -40.55
C ASN A 113 9.33 -2.23 -41.81
N ASP A 114 9.29 -2.83 -42.99
CA ASP A 114 8.99 -2.14 -44.25
C ASP A 114 7.60 -1.47 -44.26
N LEU A 115 6.64 -2.01 -43.49
CA LEU A 115 5.30 -1.44 -43.28
C LEU A 115 5.32 -0.18 -42.39
N TYR A 116 6.41 0.03 -41.64
CA TYR A 116 6.62 1.19 -40.76
C TYR A 116 7.73 2.12 -41.30
N GLU A 117 8.18 1.94 -42.54
CA GLU A 117 9.20 2.78 -43.14
C GLU A 117 8.74 4.25 -43.22
N THR A 118 9.63 5.17 -42.87
CA THR A 118 9.45 6.62 -42.96
C THR A 118 10.75 7.29 -43.44
N LYS A 119 10.74 8.60 -43.67
CA LYS A 119 11.92 9.37 -44.09
C LYS A 119 12.40 10.31 -42.98
N CYS A 120 13.71 10.32 -42.75
CA CYS A 120 14.31 11.30 -41.85
C CYS A 120 14.20 12.71 -42.48
N PRO A 121 13.59 13.69 -41.82
CA PRO A 121 13.44 15.05 -42.34
C PRO A 121 14.76 15.83 -42.40
N LYS A 122 15.84 15.32 -41.78
CA LYS A 122 17.18 15.96 -41.79
C LYS A 122 18.05 15.48 -42.96
N CYS A 123 18.05 14.18 -43.26
CA CYS A 123 18.95 13.61 -44.26
C CYS A 123 18.24 12.86 -45.41
N GLY A 124 16.91 12.78 -45.38
CA GLY A 124 16.10 12.10 -46.40
C GLY A 124 16.18 10.57 -46.41
N LYS A 125 17.09 9.96 -45.65
CA LYS A 125 17.23 8.51 -45.56
C LYS A 125 15.96 7.85 -45.02
N LYS A 126 15.65 6.67 -45.57
CA LYS A 126 14.63 5.76 -45.06
C LYS A 126 15.04 5.24 -43.68
N VAL A 127 14.11 5.26 -42.73
CA VAL A 127 14.26 4.78 -41.35
C VAL A 127 12.98 4.07 -40.91
N VAL A 128 13.04 3.26 -39.88
CA VAL A 128 11.86 2.54 -39.35
C VAL A 128 11.19 3.39 -38.26
N ALA A 129 9.88 3.61 -38.38
CA ALA A 129 9.11 4.26 -37.33
C ALA A 129 8.99 3.33 -36.10
N ILE A 130 9.20 3.91 -34.92
CA ILE A 130 9.01 3.24 -33.63
C ILE A 130 7.51 3.15 -33.32
N CYS A 131 6.80 4.26 -33.50
CA CYS A 131 5.35 4.33 -33.37
C CYS A 131 4.78 5.54 -34.12
N LEU A 132 3.47 5.51 -34.36
CA LEU A 132 2.70 6.63 -34.88
C LEU A 132 1.70 7.08 -33.81
N HIS A 133 1.39 8.38 -33.79
CA HIS A 133 0.32 8.95 -32.97
C HIS A 133 -0.87 9.22 -33.87
N TRP A 134 -2.02 8.69 -33.49
CA TRP A 134 -3.29 8.86 -34.18
C TRP A 134 -4.22 9.73 -33.35
N GLU A 135 -4.94 10.62 -34.02
CA GLU A 135 -6.05 11.37 -33.46
C GLU A 135 -7.32 10.87 -34.14
N LYS A 136 -8.07 10.02 -33.43
CA LYS A 136 -9.13 9.18 -34.01
C LYS A 136 -8.60 8.40 -35.23
N ASP A 137 -9.17 8.60 -36.41
CA ASP A 137 -8.78 7.90 -37.64
C ASP A 137 -7.74 8.67 -38.47
N LYS A 138 -7.11 9.72 -37.91
CA LYS A 138 -6.11 10.52 -38.62
C LYS A 138 -4.71 10.34 -38.01
N PRO A 139 -3.72 9.89 -38.79
CA PRO A 139 -2.34 9.86 -38.31
C PRO A 139 -1.83 11.30 -38.20
N ASN A 140 -1.25 11.65 -37.05
CA ASN A 140 -0.77 13.01 -36.75
C ASN A 140 0.77 13.06 -36.74
N LYS A 141 1.42 12.14 -36.00
CA LYS A 141 2.88 12.12 -35.86
C LYS A 141 3.50 10.76 -36.13
N VAL A 142 4.74 10.78 -36.62
CA VAL A 142 5.61 9.61 -36.75
C VAL A 142 6.81 9.78 -35.81
N MET A 143 6.98 8.85 -34.88
CA MET A 143 8.10 8.81 -33.95
C MET A 143 9.16 7.86 -34.48
N PHE A 144 10.39 8.33 -34.65
CA PHE A 144 11.47 7.55 -35.24
C PHE A 144 12.82 7.86 -34.60
N GLU A 145 13.78 7.00 -34.87
CA GLU A 145 15.19 7.17 -34.55
C GLU A 145 16.00 7.06 -35.85
N CYS A 146 17.00 7.93 -36.02
CA CYS A 146 17.83 7.97 -37.21
C CYS A 146 19.29 7.98 -36.81
N ASP A 147 19.93 6.82 -36.95
CA ASP A 147 21.33 6.61 -36.55
C ASP A 147 22.30 7.49 -37.33
N SER A 148 22.05 7.68 -38.63
CA SER A 148 22.86 8.56 -39.48
C SER A 148 22.88 10.02 -39.00
N CYS A 149 21.84 10.46 -38.32
CA CYS A 149 21.71 11.82 -37.81
C CYS A 149 21.88 11.91 -36.29
N ASN A 150 21.97 10.77 -35.60
CA ASN A 150 21.87 10.61 -34.16
C ASN A 150 20.71 11.42 -33.54
N ILE A 151 19.51 11.29 -34.13
CA ILE A 151 18.29 11.94 -33.64
C ILE A 151 17.20 10.92 -33.32
N LYS A 152 16.49 11.16 -32.22
CA LYS A 152 15.29 10.44 -31.82
C LYS A 152 14.18 11.45 -31.53
N ARG A 153 13.22 11.60 -32.44
CA ARG A 153 12.18 12.64 -32.35
C ARG A 153 10.91 12.25 -33.12
N GLY A 154 9.86 13.04 -32.93
CA GLY A 154 8.66 13.02 -33.77
C GLY A 154 8.81 13.94 -34.99
N LYS A 155 8.14 13.58 -36.09
CA LYS A 155 7.81 14.48 -37.20
C LYS A 155 6.31 14.44 -37.48
N ASP A 156 5.80 15.49 -38.11
CA ASP A 156 4.45 15.47 -38.65
C ASP A 156 4.37 14.48 -39.82
N VAL A 157 3.21 13.87 -39.98
CA VAL A 157 2.94 12.88 -41.04
C VAL A 157 3.01 13.57 -42.41
N ASP A 158 3.79 12.99 -43.33
CA ASP A 158 3.96 13.48 -44.70
C ASP A 158 3.33 12.54 -45.75
N ASN A 159 3.39 12.94 -47.03
CA ASN A 159 2.84 12.14 -48.13
C ASN A 159 3.47 10.75 -48.28
N PHE A 160 4.72 10.57 -47.87
CA PHE A 160 5.38 9.26 -47.91
C PHE A 160 4.79 8.35 -46.84
N ASP A 161 4.58 8.87 -45.63
CA ASP A 161 3.95 8.12 -44.54
C ASP A 161 2.50 7.75 -44.87
N LEU A 162 1.72 8.69 -45.42
CA LEU A 162 0.33 8.44 -45.84
C LEU A 162 0.24 7.36 -46.93
N LYS A 163 1.21 7.34 -47.86
CA LYS A 163 1.29 6.29 -48.88
C LYS A 163 1.54 4.92 -48.24
N LYS A 164 2.50 4.83 -47.31
CA LYS A 164 2.80 3.59 -46.57
C LYS A 164 1.60 3.07 -45.77
N ILE A 165 0.85 3.96 -45.13
CA ILE A 165 -0.37 3.60 -44.39
C ILE A 165 -1.42 3.01 -45.34
N LYS A 166 -1.68 3.66 -46.48
CA LYS A 166 -2.64 3.17 -47.49
C LYS A 166 -2.23 1.83 -48.11
N GLU A 167 -0.93 1.62 -48.35
CA GLU A 167 -0.39 0.33 -48.80
C GLU A 167 -0.67 -0.78 -47.79
N ALA A 168 -0.59 -0.48 -46.49
CA ALA A 168 -0.89 -1.46 -45.43
C ALA A 168 -2.40 -1.72 -45.24
N GLU A 169 -3.27 -0.76 -45.56
CA GLU A 169 -4.74 -0.89 -45.43
C GLU A 169 -5.36 -1.94 -46.37
N VAL A 170 -4.74 -2.19 -47.52
CA VAL A 170 -5.21 -3.18 -48.50
C VAL A 170 -4.70 -4.60 -48.23
N LEU A 171 -3.78 -4.77 -47.28
CA LEU A 171 -3.24 -6.08 -46.92
C LEU A 171 -4.28 -6.90 -46.19
N LYS A 172 -4.42 -8.17 -46.59
CA LYS A 172 -5.34 -9.11 -45.95
C LYS A 172 -4.61 -9.93 -44.90
N PRO A 173 -4.98 -9.82 -43.61
CA PRO A 173 -4.45 -10.71 -42.57
C PRO A 173 -4.76 -12.17 -42.92
N LYS A 174 -3.86 -13.09 -42.56
CA LYS A 174 -4.03 -14.55 -42.78
C LYS A 174 -4.89 -15.17 -41.68
N HIS A 175 -4.34 -15.21 -40.47
CA HIS A 175 -4.99 -15.73 -39.27
C HIS A 175 -5.14 -14.61 -38.24
N TYR A 176 -6.37 -14.36 -37.79
CA TYR A 176 -6.65 -13.39 -36.74
C TYR A 176 -8.00 -13.70 -36.07
N PRO A 177 -8.19 -13.28 -34.81
CA PRO A 177 -9.45 -13.46 -34.10
C PRO A 177 -10.65 -12.80 -34.79
N GLN A 178 -11.71 -13.58 -35.00
CA GLN A 178 -13.04 -13.08 -35.38
C GLN A 178 -13.99 -12.96 -34.18
N SER A 179 -13.52 -13.34 -32.98
CA SER A 179 -14.34 -13.39 -31.78
C SER A 179 -14.96 -12.04 -31.47
N GLY A 180 -16.26 -12.08 -31.19
CA GLY A 180 -17.01 -10.94 -30.69
C GLY A 180 -16.58 -10.58 -29.27
N LEU A 181 -16.64 -9.30 -28.95
CA LEU A 181 -16.63 -8.81 -27.59
C LEU A 181 -18.04 -9.05 -27.04
N ALA A 182 -18.21 -10.03 -26.16
CA ALA A 182 -19.54 -10.56 -25.84
C ALA A 182 -20.22 -9.80 -24.69
N TYR A 183 -19.57 -9.69 -23.52
CA TYR A 183 -20.24 -9.21 -22.31
C TYR A 183 -19.39 -8.20 -21.55
N ASN A 184 -19.76 -6.93 -21.60
CA ASN A 184 -19.01 -5.88 -20.91
C ASN A 184 -19.79 -5.33 -19.71
N GLY A 185 -19.14 -5.24 -18.54
CA GLY A 185 -19.78 -4.69 -17.33
C GLY A 185 -20.03 -3.17 -17.44
N ASN A 186 -20.83 -2.58 -16.56
CA ASN A 186 -21.16 -1.14 -16.62
C ASN A 186 -19.94 -0.19 -16.60
N LYS A 187 -18.80 -0.58 -16.03
CA LYS A 187 -17.54 0.20 -16.08
C LYS A 187 -16.85 0.18 -17.47
N PHE A 188 -17.22 -0.74 -18.36
CA PHE A 188 -16.77 -0.80 -19.75
C PHE A 188 -17.54 0.16 -20.69
N MET A 189 -18.39 1.04 -20.15
CA MET A 189 -19.29 1.88 -20.94
C MET A 189 -18.59 2.63 -22.08
N LYS A 190 -19.11 2.35 -23.29
CA LYS A 190 -18.65 2.66 -24.64
C LYS A 190 -17.34 1.95 -25.03
N ARG A 191 -17.46 0.75 -25.61
CA ARG A 191 -16.48 0.14 -26.54
C ARG A 191 -16.15 1.03 -27.75
N GLU A 192 -16.62 2.28 -27.78
CA GLU A 192 -16.58 3.24 -28.88
C GLU A 192 -16.98 2.63 -30.24
N GLY A 193 -17.93 1.69 -30.23
CA GLY A 193 -18.43 1.01 -31.44
C GLY A 193 -17.61 -0.20 -31.90
N LYS A 194 -16.68 -0.71 -31.09
CA LYS A 194 -15.92 -1.94 -31.37
C LYS A 194 -16.70 -3.17 -30.92
N GLU A 195 -16.96 -4.09 -31.85
CA GLU A 195 -17.72 -5.33 -31.64
C GLU A 195 -16.81 -6.56 -31.69
N THR A 196 -15.65 -6.49 -32.34
CA THR A 196 -14.73 -7.63 -32.47
C THR A 196 -13.31 -7.29 -32.02
N ILE A 197 -12.52 -8.33 -31.69
CA ILE A 197 -11.10 -8.17 -31.36
C ILE A 197 -10.30 -7.53 -32.50
N ALA A 198 -10.63 -7.86 -33.76
CA ALA A 198 -9.93 -7.33 -34.93
C ALA A 198 -10.00 -5.80 -35.04
N GLU A 199 -11.10 -5.19 -34.59
CA GLU A 199 -11.31 -3.75 -34.68
C GLU A 199 -10.51 -2.94 -33.64
N LEU A 200 -9.91 -3.62 -32.66
CA LEU A 200 -9.00 -3.02 -31.68
C LEU A 200 -7.63 -2.66 -32.27
N PHE A 201 -7.38 -2.95 -33.54
CA PHE A 201 -6.09 -2.75 -34.21
C PHE A 201 -6.25 -1.90 -35.46
N THR A 202 -5.22 -1.14 -35.81
CA THR A 202 -5.07 -0.62 -37.19
C THR A 202 -4.93 -1.81 -38.16
N LYS A 203 -5.28 -1.61 -39.43
CA LYS A 203 -5.14 -2.66 -40.46
C LYS A 203 -3.69 -3.15 -40.58
N ARG A 204 -2.73 -2.23 -40.49
CA ARG A 204 -1.29 -2.53 -40.48
C ARG A 204 -0.88 -3.40 -39.28
N ASN A 205 -1.30 -3.04 -38.06
CA ASN A 205 -0.97 -3.83 -36.87
C ASN A 205 -1.65 -5.21 -36.92
N LEU A 206 -2.91 -5.28 -37.34
CA LEU A 206 -3.61 -6.56 -37.48
C LEU A 206 -2.92 -7.49 -38.47
N TYR A 207 -2.51 -6.96 -39.63
CA TYR A 207 -1.75 -7.73 -40.62
C TYR A 207 -0.41 -8.21 -40.06
N SER A 208 0.36 -7.31 -39.44
CA SER A 208 1.69 -7.63 -38.88
C SER A 208 1.60 -8.68 -37.77
N LEU A 209 0.62 -8.56 -36.86
CA LEU A 209 0.34 -9.56 -35.83
C LEU A 209 -0.06 -10.90 -36.44
N SER A 210 -0.89 -10.87 -37.48
CA SER A 210 -1.38 -12.07 -38.17
C SER A 210 -0.27 -12.89 -38.81
N ILE A 211 0.64 -12.25 -39.56
CA ILE A 211 1.76 -12.97 -40.19
C ILE A 211 2.78 -13.47 -39.16
N LEU A 212 2.98 -12.72 -38.08
CA LEU A 212 3.85 -13.14 -36.98
C LEU A 212 3.29 -14.36 -36.28
N PHE A 213 2.00 -14.35 -35.95
CA PHE A 213 1.34 -15.45 -35.28
C PHE A 213 1.29 -16.72 -36.15
N ASP A 214 0.98 -16.58 -37.45
CA ASP A 214 1.02 -17.68 -38.44
C ASP A 214 2.40 -18.36 -38.47
N GLU A 215 3.47 -17.61 -38.29
CA GLU A 215 4.83 -18.16 -38.29
C GLU A 215 5.20 -18.82 -36.96
N ILE A 216 4.71 -18.29 -35.84
CA ILE A 216 4.82 -18.93 -34.53
C ILE A 216 4.07 -20.28 -34.51
N GLU A 217 2.91 -20.38 -35.17
CA GLU A 217 2.13 -21.63 -35.30
C GLU A 217 2.88 -22.73 -36.08
N LYS A 218 3.90 -22.38 -36.86
CA LYS A 218 4.71 -23.34 -37.64
C LYS A 218 5.91 -23.90 -36.86
N ILE A 219 6.21 -23.38 -35.68
CA ILE A 219 7.29 -23.90 -34.84
C ILE A 219 6.98 -25.34 -34.43
N GLU A 220 7.86 -26.28 -34.81
CA GLU A 220 7.66 -27.72 -34.62
C GLU A 220 7.66 -28.13 -33.14
N ASN A 221 8.60 -27.59 -32.35
CA ASN A 221 8.70 -27.87 -30.93
C ASN A 221 7.56 -27.17 -30.18
N LYS A 222 6.57 -27.95 -29.71
CA LYS A 222 5.37 -27.42 -29.04
C LYS A 222 5.64 -26.62 -27.77
N LYS A 223 6.67 -26.96 -27.00
CA LYS A 223 7.05 -26.16 -25.81
C LYS A 223 7.59 -24.79 -26.24
N LEU A 224 8.46 -24.79 -27.25
CA LEU A 224 9.05 -23.55 -27.78
C LEU A 224 7.99 -22.67 -28.46
N GLN A 225 7.12 -23.28 -29.25
CA GLN A 225 5.94 -22.65 -29.83
C GLN A 225 5.10 -21.95 -28.75
N ASN A 226 4.76 -22.63 -27.65
CA ASN A 226 3.96 -22.04 -26.58
C ASN A 226 4.68 -20.88 -25.90
N VAL A 227 6.01 -20.93 -25.77
CA VAL A 227 6.81 -19.81 -25.26
C VAL A 227 6.78 -18.60 -26.19
N PHE A 228 6.79 -18.79 -27.51
CA PHE A 228 6.62 -17.68 -28.46
C PHE A 228 5.18 -17.18 -28.53
N LYS A 229 4.17 -18.04 -28.38
CA LYS A 229 2.77 -17.62 -28.18
C LYS A 229 2.63 -16.77 -26.92
N PHE A 230 3.31 -17.15 -25.85
CA PHE A 230 3.34 -16.41 -24.59
C PHE A 230 4.02 -15.04 -24.74
N ALA A 231 5.14 -14.97 -25.47
CA ALA A 231 5.77 -13.70 -25.86
C ALA A 231 4.81 -12.84 -26.69
N PHE A 232 4.16 -13.43 -27.69
CA PHE A 232 3.20 -12.75 -28.55
C PHE A 232 2.03 -12.16 -27.75
N THR A 233 1.32 -12.96 -26.95
CA THR A 233 0.17 -12.47 -26.17
C THR A 233 0.56 -11.41 -25.14
N SER A 234 1.80 -11.45 -24.63
CA SER A 234 2.31 -10.44 -23.71
C SER A 234 2.36 -9.04 -24.32
N MET A 235 2.50 -8.91 -25.65
CA MET A 235 2.64 -7.62 -26.33
C MET A 235 1.44 -7.21 -27.19
N VAL A 236 0.53 -8.14 -27.54
CA VAL A 236 -0.63 -7.87 -28.41
C VAL A 236 -1.42 -6.63 -27.97
N HIS A 237 -1.68 -6.46 -26.67
CA HIS A 237 -2.40 -5.30 -26.16
C HIS A 237 -1.67 -3.97 -26.41
N LEU A 238 -0.34 -3.97 -26.52
CA LEU A 238 0.50 -2.79 -26.84
C LEU A 238 0.48 -2.44 -28.33
N ALA A 239 0.12 -3.40 -29.19
CA ALA A 239 -0.11 -3.19 -30.62
C ALA A 239 -1.56 -2.73 -30.91
N SER A 240 -2.44 -2.68 -29.91
CA SER A 240 -3.81 -2.22 -30.07
C SER A 240 -3.95 -0.69 -30.04
N ASN A 241 -5.08 -0.21 -30.52
CA ASN A 241 -5.48 1.20 -30.50
C ASN A 241 -5.86 1.67 -29.10
N MET A 242 -5.84 0.81 -28.08
CA MET A 242 -6.24 1.13 -26.70
C MET A 242 -5.13 1.84 -25.89
N THR A 243 -4.02 2.15 -26.54
CA THR A 243 -2.81 2.61 -25.86
C THR A 243 -2.66 4.13 -25.98
N PRO A 244 -2.84 4.92 -24.90
CA PRO A 244 -2.81 6.37 -24.98
C PRO A 244 -1.39 6.92 -25.19
N VAL A 245 -1.26 8.03 -25.92
CA VAL A 245 0.03 8.74 -26.02
C VAL A 245 0.35 9.44 -24.70
N ARG A 246 1.55 9.21 -24.16
CA ARG A 246 1.98 9.80 -22.87
C ARG A 246 2.72 11.12 -23.11
N PRO A 247 2.29 12.25 -22.50
CA PRO A 247 2.93 13.55 -22.72
C PRO A 247 4.44 13.56 -22.43
N THR A 248 4.87 12.87 -21.37
CA THR A 248 6.28 12.81 -20.93
C THR A 248 7.05 11.63 -21.50
N ARG A 249 6.39 10.69 -22.22
CA ARG A 249 7.01 9.49 -22.78
C ARG A 249 6.40 9.14 -24.13
N GLN A 250 6.61 10.03 -25.10
CA GLN A 250 5.96 9.98 -26.43
C GLN A 250 6.33 8.75 -27.29
N PHE A 251 7.34 7.97 -26.91
CA PHE A 251 7.76 6.74 -27.60
C PHE A 251 7.23 5.46 -26.95
N SER A 252 6.41 5.55 -25.89
CA SER A 252 5.96 4.38 -25.13
C SER A 252 4.54 4.56 -24.61
N SER A 253 3.78 3.46 -24.55
CA SER A 253 2.43 3.43 -24.02
C SER A 253 2.17 2.14 -23.23
N PHE A 254 0.97 1.99 -22.68
CA PHE A 254 0.51 0.83 -21.93
C PHE A 254 -1.01 0.76 -21.99
N TRP A 255 -1.59 -0.44 -21.82
CA TRP A 255 -3.04 -0.58 -21.68
C TRP A 255 -3.46 -0.14 -20.27
N ALA A 256 -4.04 1.06 -20.21
CA ALA A 256 -4.18 1.84 -18.98
C ALA A 256 -5.45 1.53 -18.17
N LEU A 257 -6.53 1.13 -18.82
CA LEU A 257 -7.82 0.86 -18.19
C LEU A 257 -8.15 -0.62 -18.26
N GLN A 258 -8.92 -1.10 -17.29
CA GLN A 258 -9.51 -2.44 -17.26
C GLN A 258 -10.73 -2.50 -18.20
N SER A 259 -10.57 -2.04 -19.45
CA SER A 259 -11.62 -1.99 -20.47
C SER A 259 -11.04 -1.92 -21.88
N TYR A 260 -11.85 -2.27 -22.89
CA TYR A 260 -11.52 -2.12 -24.32
C TYR A 260 -11.77 -0.70 -24.85
N TRP A 261 -11.30 0.30 -24.11
CA TRP A 261 -11.45 1.70 -24.48
C TRP A 261 -10.34 2.17 -25.42
N THR A 262 -10.70 2.89 -26.48
CA THR A 262 -9.76 3.55 -27.39
C THR A 262 -9.67 5.03 -27.01
N PRO A 263 -8.49 5.55 -26.61
CA PRO A 263 -8.35 6.97 -26.33
C PRO A 263 -8.49 7.81 -27.62
N PRO A 264 -8.98 9.07 -27.53
CA PRO A 264 -9.04 9.98 -28.68
C PRO A 264 -7.71 10.18 -29.38
N VAL A 265 -6.61 10.10 -28.61
CA VAL A 265 -5.25 10.08 -29.12
C VAL A 265 -4.56 8.79 -28.68
N TYR A 266 -4.28 7.90 -29.62
CA TYR A 266 -3.68 6.59 -29.37
C TYR A 266 -2.36 6.40 -30.12
N MET A 267 -1.60 5.40 -29.69
CA MET A 267 -0.30 5.05 -30.23
C MET A 267 -0.41 3.75 -31.03
N GLU A 268 -0.03 3.82 -32.31
CA GLU A 268 0.18 2.63 -33.13
C GLU A 268 1.67 2.26 -33.08
N SER A 269 1.99 1.19 -32.36
CA SER A 269 3.38 0.73 -32.17
C SER A 269 3.84 -0.19 -33.30
N ASN A 270 5.14 -0.16 -33.63
CA ASN A 270 5.75 -1.16 -34.51
C ASN A 270 5.69 -2.56 -33.86
N VAL A 271 5.01 -3.49 -34.53
CA VAL A 271 4.76 -4.85 -34.03
C VAL A 271 6.05 -5.66 -33.87
N TRP A 272 7.01 -5.54 -34.78
CA TRP A 272 8.29 -6.27 -34.65
C TRP A 272 9.08 -5.78 -33.44
N MET A 273 9.20 -4.47 -33.25
CA MET A 273 9.89 -3.90 -32.08
C MET A 273 9.22 -4.31 -30.75
N LEU A 274 7.89 -4.39 -30.73
CA LEU A 274 7.16 -4.92 -29.57
C LEU A 274 7.46 -6.39 -29.33
N PHE A 275 7.48 -7.22 -30.38
CA PHE A 275 7.78 -8.65 -30.27
C PHE A 275 9.22 -8.92 -29.84
N GLU A 276 10.19 -8.22 -30.44
CA GLU A 276 11.60 -8.27 -30.05
C GLU A 276 11.77 -7.88 -28.57
N SER A 277 11.10 -6.82 -28.12
CA SER A 277 11.07 -6.44 -26.69
C SER A 277 10.37 -7.48 -25.81
N ALA A 278 9.35 -8.17 -26.30
CA ALA A 278 8.65 -9.24 -25.57
C ALA A 278 9.48 -10.51 -25.41
N VAL A 279 10.47 -10.74 -26.29
CA VAL A 279 11.40 -11.87 -26.19
C VAL A 279 12.65 -11.47 -25.41
N LEU A 280 13.33 -10.40 -25.84
CA LEU A 280 14.68 -10.02 -25.38
C LEU A 280 14.70 -8.90 -24.33
N GLY A 281 13.59 -8.18 -24.15
CA GLY A 281 13.53 -7.02 -23.25
C GLY A 281 13.66 -7.37 -21.76
N LYS A 282 13.76 -6.34 -20.92
CA LYS A 282 13.88 -6.51 -19.45
C LYS A 282 12.69 -7.20 -18.78
N GLN A 283 11.52 -7.12 -19.43
CA GLN A 283 10.29 -7.83 -19.04
C GLN A 283 9.95 -8.93 -20.06
N GLY A 284 10.89 -9.26 -20.96
CA GLY A 284 10.69 -10.26 -21.98
C GLY A 284 10.82 -11.68 -21.43
N VAL A 285 10.40 -12.64 -22.26
CA VAL A 285 10.43 -14.06 -21.95
C VAL A 285 11.82 -14.55 -21.55
N LEU A 286 12.89 -14.13 -22.24
CA LEU A 286 14.25 -14.60 -21.93
C LEU A 286 14.63 -14.26 -20.48
N LYS A 287 14.47 -12.98 -20.10
CA LYS A 287 14.78 -12.52 -18.74
C LYS A 287 13.88 -13.16 -17.69
N GLY A 288 12.60 -13.34 -18.01
CA GLY A 288 11.65 -14.00 -17.12
C GLY A 288 11.96 -15.50 -16.92
N LYS A 289 12.42 -16.19 -17.96
CA LYS A 289 12.85 -17.59 -17.91
C LYS A 289 14.12 -17.80 -17.11
N GLU A 290 15.12 -16.94 -17.31
CA GLU A 290 16.33 -16.92 -16.48
C GLU A 290 15.98 -16.69 -15.01
N ASP A 291 15.11 -15.72 -14.73
CA ASP A 291 14.66 -15.42 -13.36
C ASP A 291 13.92 -16.60 -12.72
N ALA A 292 13.00 -17.23 -13.47
CA ALA A 292 12.27 -18.42 -13.01
C ALA A 292 13.23 -19.60 -12.74
N ALA A 293 14.18 -19.88 -13.64
CA ALA A 293 15.15 -20.96 -13.47
C ALA A 293 16.08 -20.74 -12.26
N ASN A 294 16.42 -19.49 -11.95
CA ASN A 294 17.24 -19.15 -10.77
C ASN A 294 16.46 -19.29 -9.45
N GLN A 295 15.14 -19.09 -9.49
CA GLN A 295 14.30 -19.09 -8.28
C GLN A 295 13.59 -20.43 -8.03
N ILE A 296 13.39 -21.25 -9.06
CA ILE A 296 12.64 -22.50 -9.00
C ILE A 296 13.57 -23.66 -9.33
N THR A 297 13.99 -24.37 -8.29
CA THR A 297 14.94 -25.48 -8.39
C THR A 297 14.29 -26.78 -8.87
N ILE A 298 13.01 -27.01 -8.53
CA ILE A 298 12.28 -28.22 -8.87
C ILE A 298 10.93 -27.83 -9.50
N TYR A 299 10.68 -28.32 -10.70
CA TYR A 299 9.40 -28.20 -11.38
C TYR A 299 8.99 -29.57 -11.93
N LYS A 300 7.92 -30.13 -11.37
CA LYS A 300 7.32 -31.41 -11.77
C LYS A 300 5.80 -31.27 -11.74
N LYS A 301 5.23 -31.06 -12.93
CA LYS A 301 3.78 -30.93 -13.12
C LYS A 301 3.10 -32.29 -12.90
N ALA A 302 2.10 -32.30 -12.04
CA ALA A 302 1.20 -33.42 -11.81
C ALA A 302 0.04 -33.36 -12.82
N LYS A 303 -0.47 -34.53 -13.22
CA LYS A 303 -1.72 -34.67 -13.98
C LYS A 303 -2.92 -34.90 -13.06
N THR A 304 -2.72 -35.59 -11.94
CA THR A 304 -3.75 -35.82 -10.92
C THR A 304 -3.25 -35.37 -9.55
N PHE A 305 -4.15 -35.28 -8.59
CA PHE A 305 -3.77 -34.89 -7.23
C PHE A 305 -2.86 -35.92 -6.56
N GLU A 306 -3.05 -37.20 -6.84
CA GLU A 306 -2.29 -38.30 -6.26
C GLU A 306 -0.80 -38.20 -6.60
N GLU A 307 -0.45 -37.79 -7.82
CA GLU A 307 0.94 -37.63 -8.28
C GLU A 307 1.73 -36.60 -7.44
N LEU A 308 1.05 -35.69 -6.73
CA LEU A 308 1.70 -34.78 -5.78
C LEU A 308 2.33 -35.54 -4.60
N ASN A 309 1.82 -36.72 -4.26
CA ASN A 309 2.44 -37.60 -3.27
C ASN A 309 3.61 -38.41 -3.85
N ASP A 310 3.65 -38.56 -5.18
CA ASP A 310 4.64 -39.36 -5.92
C ASP A 310 5.74 -38.50 -6.56
N GLY A 311 6.06 -37.37 -5.93
CA GLY A 311 7.20 -36.54 -6.27
C GLY A 311 6.93 -35.41 -7.26
N ALA A 312 5.71 -35.26 -7.79
CA ALA A 312 5.28 -34.02 -8.42
C ALA A 312 5.08 -32.92 -7.36
N ASN A 313 5.24 -31.65 -7.75
CA ASN A 313 5.14 -30.53 -6.81
C ASN A 313 4.16 -29.45 -7.24
N ILE A 314 3.54 -29.55 -8.41
CA ILE A 314 2.51 -28.60 -8.83
C ILE A 314 1.44 -29.26 -9.68
N LEU A 315 0.18 -29.02 -9.36
CA LEU A 315 -0.99 -29.33 -10.17
C LEU A 315 -1.65 -28.01 -10.57
N PHE A 316 -1.85 -27.78 -11.86
CA PHE A 316 -2.66 -26.66 -12.32
C PHE A 316 -3.48 -27.04 -13.55
N GLU A 317 -4.71 -26.53 -13.60
CA GLU A 317 -5.68 -26.88 -14.64
C GLU A 317 -6.74 -25.78 -14.82
N THR A 318 -7.30 -25.70 -16.03
CA THR A 318 -8.52 -24.93 -16.28
C THR A 318 -9.70 -25.70 -15.69
N ALA A 319 -10.22 -25.24 -14.55
CA ALA A 319 -11.29 -25.94 -13.84
C ALA A 319 -12.15 -25.00 -13.00
N ASN A 320 -13.37 -25.46 -12.72
CA ASN A 320 -14.35 -24.69 -11.97
C ASN A 320 -14.14 -24.87 -10.45
N ALA A 321 -13.95 -23.77 -9.73
CA ALA A 321 -13.84 -23.76 -8.27
C ALA A 321 -15.07 -24.32 -7.54
N LEU A 322 -16.23 -24.35 -8.21
CA LEU A 322 -17.49 -24.93 -7.71
C LEU A 322 -17.49 -26.47 -7.69
N GLU A 323 -16.53 -27.09 -8.40
CA GLU A 323 -16.39 -28.53 -8.54
C GLU A 323 -15.01 -29.01 -8.09
N LEU A 324 -14.36 -28.25 -7.19
CA LEU A 324 -13.02 -28.50 -6.70
C LEU A 324 -12.85 -29.90 -6.08
N ASN A 325 -13.91 -30.49 -5.52
CA ASN A 325 -13.92 -31.86 -5.01
C ASN A 325 -13.67 -32.95 -6.07
N LYS A 326 -13.84 -32.65 -7.36
CA LYS A 326 -13.50 -33.58 -8.47
C LYS A 326 -11.98 -33.69 -8.68
N ILE A 327 -11.23 -32.68 -8.23
CA ILE A 327 -9.78 -32.56 -8.45
C ILE A 327 -9.03 -32.79 -7.15
N VAL A 328 -9.56 -32.28 -6.04
CA VAL A 328 -8.88 -32.26 -4.74
C VAL A 328 -9.68 -33.06 -3.72
N PRO A 329 -9.09 -34.11 -3.10
CA PRO A 329 -9.75 -34.89 -2.06
C PRO A 329 -10.09 -34.05 -0.82
N LYS A 330 -11.09 -34.50 -0.05
CA LYS A 330 -11.45 -33.88 1.23
C LYS A 330 -10.28 -33.91 2.22
N ASN A 331 -10.17 -32.88 3.05
CA ASN A 331 -9.16 -32.76 4.12
C ASN A 331 -7.72 -33.09 3.65
N SER A 332 -7.34 -32.67 2.46
CA SER A 332 -6.05 -32.96 1.84
C SER A 332 -5.13 -31.75 1.75
N VAL A 333 -5.69 -30.53 1.78
CA VAL A 333 -4.96 -29.27 1.66
C VAL A 333 -4.53 -28.76 3.04
N ASP A 334 -3.32 -28.21 3.13
CA ASP A 334 -2.73 -27.71 4.37
C ASP A 334 -2.87 -26.19 4.53
N TYR A 335 -2.98 -25.45 3.43
CA TYR A 335 -3.19 -24.01 3.44
C TYR A 335 -3.89 -23.55 2.16
N ILE A 336 -4.84 -22.62 2.28
CA ILE A 336 -5.43 -21.94 1.12
C ILE A 336 -5.01 -20.49 1.16
N PHE A 337 -4.40 -20.01 0.08
CA PHE A 337 -4.19 -18.59 -0.16
C PHE A 337 -4.85 -18.25 -1.50
N THR A 338 -5.79 -17.33 -1.53
CA THR A 338 -6.55 -17.07 -2.77
C THR A 338 -7.07 -15.64 -2.89
N ASP A 339 -7.41 -15.27 -4.13
CA ASP A 339 -7.90 -13.95 -4.52
C ASP A 339 -9.20 -14.07 -5.34
N PRO A 340 -10.38 -14.18 -4.68
CA PRO A 340 -11.63 -14.36 -5.39
C PRO A 340 -12.02 -13.11 -6.22
N PRO A 341 -12.83 -13.26 -7.29
CA PRO A 341 -13.31 -12.13 -8.10
C PRO A 341 -14.06 -11.06 -7.28
N TYR A 342 -13.89 -9.78 -7.63
CA TYR A 342 -14.41 -8.64 -6.85
C TYR A 342 -15.75 -8.08 -7.35
N GLY A 343 -16.80 -8.88 -7.39
CA GLY A 343 -18.16 -8.41 -7.69
C GLY A 343 -18.27 -7.54 -8.94
N GLY A 344 -17.62 -7.96 -10.04
CA GLY A 344 -17.65 -7.25 -11.33
C GLY A 344 -16.75 -6.01 -11.44
N ALA A 345 -15.94 -5.68 -10.42
CA ALA A 345 -14.99 -4.57 -10.49
C ALA A 345 -13.94 -4.74 -11.61
N VAL A 346 -13.56 -5.98 -11.89
CA VAL A 346 -12.76 -6.42 -13.03
C VAL A 346 -13.52 -7.54 -13.73
N GLN A 347 -13.68 -7.45 -15.05
CA GLN A 347 -14.33 -8.49 -15.87
C GLN A 347 -13.22 -9.34 -16.50
N TYR A 348 -12.72 -10.35 -15.78
CA TYR A 348 -11.52 -11.09 -16.17
C TYR A 348 -11.69 -11.86 -17.47
N PHE A 349 -12.84 -12.51 -17.68
CA PHE A 349 -13.11 -13.25 -18.92
C PHE A 349 -13.14 -12.30 -20.11
N GLU A 350 -13.93 -11.22 -20.01
CA GLU A 350 -14.00 -10.20 -21.06
C GLU A 350 -12.62 -9.63 -21.40
N LEU A 351 -11.78 -9.31 -20.41
CA LEU A 351 -10.41 -8.82 -20.66
C LEU A 351 -9.48 -9.88 -21.24
N SER A 352 -9.73 -11.16 -20.95
CA SER A 352 -8.94 -12.29 -21.44
C SER A 352 -9.32 -12.67 -22.86
N THR A 353 -10.51 -12.30 -23.34
CA THR A 353 -10.96 -12.52 -24.73
C THR A 353 -9.93 -12.07 -25.75
N LEU A 354 -9.22 -10.96 -25.49
CA LEU A 354 -8.12 -10.49 -26.33
C LEU A 354 -7.06 -11.58 -26.54
N TRP A 355 -6.57 -12.20 -25.48
CA TRP A 355 -5.50 -13.21 -25.57
C TRP A 355 -6.04 -14.58 -25.96
N ALA A 356 -7.13 -15.01 -25.33
CA ALA A 356 -7.76 -16.30 -25.56
C ALA A 356 -8.14 -16.48 -27.03
N SER A 357 -8.67 -15.44 -27.68
CA SER A 357 -9.07 -15.54 -29.08
C SER A 357 -7.90 -15.69 -30.04
N TRP A 358 -6.73 -15.09 -29.75
CA TRP A 358 -5.52 -15.34 -30.54
C TRP A 358 -5.02 -16.77 -30.35
N LEU A 359 -5.16 -17.32 -29.15
CA LEU A 359 -4.72 -18.68 -28.83
C LEU A 359 -5.72 -19.78 -29.25
N GLY A 360 -6.89 -19.40 -29.78
CA GLY A 360 -7.97 -20.35 -30.09
C GLY A 360 -8.55 -21.02 -28.84
N MET A 361 -8.55 -20.32 -27.71
CA MET A 361 -9.13 -20.79 -26.45
C MET A 361 -10.56 -20.28 -26.30
N ASP A 362 -11.47 -21.20 -25.99
CA ASP A 362 -12.85 -20.86 -25.68
C ASP A 362 -12.98 -20.40 -24.23
N LEU A 363 -13.75 -19.33 -24.03
CA LEU A 363 -14.09 -18.81 -22.70
C LEU A 363 -15.54 -19.13 -22.40
N ASP A 364 -15.76 -20.05 -21.46
CA ASP A 364 -17.11 -20.37 -20.98
C ASP A 364 -17.49 -19.42 -19.84
N TYR A 365 -18.40 -18.49 -20.15
CA TYR A 365 -18.87 -17.51 -19.19
C TYR A 365 -19.92 -18.10 -18.22
N ALA A 366 -20.49 -19.28 -18.43
CA ALA A 366 -21.65 -19.76 -17.68
C ALA A 366 -21.46 -19.71 -16.15
N ASP A 367 -20.32 -20.24 -15.68
CA ASP A 367 -19.99 -20.32 -14.25
C ASP A 367 -19.05 -19.21 -13.77
N GLU A 368 -18.80 -18.17 -14.58
CA GLU A 368 -17.98 -17.03 -14.16
C GLU A 368 -18.63 -16.33 -12.95
N ILE A 369 -17.91 -16.33 -11.82
CA ILE A 369 -18.28 -15.61 -10.60
C ILE A 369 -18.02 -14.12 -10.80
N THR A 370 -19.02 -13.38 -11.27
CA THR A 370 -18.96 -11.93 -11.54
C THR A 370 -20.31 -11.26 -11.32
N ILE A 371 -20.33 -9.93 -11.28
CA ILE A 371 -21.55 -9.13 -11.41
C ILE A 371 -21.50 -8.45 -12.78
N ASN A 372 -22.46 -8.78 -13.63
CA ASN A 372 -22.56 -8.27 -14.99
C ASN A 372 -24.02 -8.33 -15.46
N SER A 373 -24.63 -7.15 -15.67
CA SER A 373 -26.03 -7.04 -16.08
C SER A 373 -26.32 -7.61 -17.46
N GLN A 374 -25.36 -7.63 -18.38
CA GLN A 374 -25.54 -8.22 -19.72
C GLN A 374 -25.48 -9.75 -19.70
N GLN A 375 -24.83 -10.32 -18.68
CA GLN A 375 -24.85 -11.77 -18.43
C GLN A 375 -26.03 -12.18 -17.53
N GLU A 376 -26.90 -11.24 -17.14
CA GLU A 376 -27.97 -11.47 -16.15
C GLU A 376 -27.44 -11.98 -14.80
N LYS A 377 -26.21 -11.57 -14.44
CA LYS A 377 -25.54 -11.93 -13.19
C LYS A 377 -25.57 -10.75 -12.23
N ASP A 378 -26.49 -10.82 -11.29
CA ASP A 378 -26.64 -9.82 -10.24
C ASP A 378 -25.81 -10.15 -8.98
N PHE A 379 -26.03 -9.37 -7.93
CA PHE A 379 -25.34 -9.56 -6.66
C PHE A 379 -25.71 -10.88 -5.96
N ASP A 380 -26.94 -11.36 -6.10
CA ASP A 380 -27.42 -12.59 -5.47
C ASP A 380 -26.80 -13.82 -6.13
N TYR A 381 -26.73 -13.83 -7.47
CA TYR A 381 -25.95 -14.82 -8.22
C TYR A 381 -24.50 -14.87 -7.71
N TYR A 382 -23.84 -13.72 -7.67
CA TYR A 382 -22.45 -13.61 -7.22
C TYR A 382 -22.25 -14.15 -5.79
N HIS A 383 -23.12 -13.78 -4.85
CA HIS A 383 -23.05 -14.28 -3.46
C HIS A 383 -23.24 -15.81 -3.39
N LYS A 384 -24.23 -16.35 -4.10
CA LYS A 384 -24.54 -17.79 -4.13
C LYS A 384 -23.37 -18.61 -4.68
N MET A 385 -22.76 -18.14 -5.77
CA MET A 385 -21.64 -18.84 -6.41
C MET A 385 -20.39 -18.79 -5.52
N LEU A 386 -20.06 -17.63 -4.92
CA LEU A 386 -18.96 -17.55 -3.96
C LEU A 386 -19.16 -18.46 -2.75
N LYS A 387 -20.36 -18.47 -2.17
CA LYS A 387 -20.68 -19.38 -1.06
C LYS A 387 -20.45 -20.84 -1.43
N SER A 388 -20.77 -21.22 -2.66
CA SER A 388 -20.55 -22.57 -3.17
C SER A 388 -19.06 -22.88 -3.35
N ALA A 389 -18.27 -21.95 -3.90
CA ALA A 389 -16.81 -22.11 -3.98
C ALA A 389 -16.16 -22.25 -2.59
N PHE A 390 -16.55 -21.42 -1.62
CA PHE A 390 -16.04 -21.51 -0.25
C PHE A 390 -16.47 -22.79 0.48
N ARG A 391 -17.62 -23.37 0.12
CA ARG A 391 -18.03 -24.70 0.60
C ARG A 391 -17.02 -25.75 0.15
N GLU A 392 -16.65 -25.77 -1.13
CA GLU A 392 -15.66 -26.73 -1.64
C GLU A 392 -14.30 -26.52 -0.98
N MET A 393 -13.86 -25.27 -0.81
CA MET A 393 -12.64 -24.93 -0.06
C MET A 393 -12.67 -25.47 1.38
N TYR A 394 -13.81 -25.35 2.07
CA TYR A 394 -13.99 -25.90 3.41
C TYR A 394 -13.85 -27.42 3.40
N GLN A 395 -14.41 -28.12 2.41
CA GLN A 395 -14.34 -29.58 2.33
C GLN A 395 -12.91 -30.09 2.13
N VAL A 396 -12.10 -29.41 1.31
CA VAL A 396 -10.74 -29.86 0.97
C VAL A 396 -9.68 -29.46 1.98
N LEU A 397 -9.87 -28.36 2.72
CA LEU A 397 -8.93 -27.91 3.76
C LEU A 397 -8.94 -28.85 4.97
N LYS A 398 -7.77 -29.21 5.51
CA LYS A 398 -7.67 -29.99 6.75
C LYS A 398 -8.24 -29.23 7.96
N PRO A 399 -8.85 -29.92 8.94
CA PRO A 399 -9.24 -29.31 10.21
C PRO A 399 -8.05 -28.63 10.91
N GLY A 400 -8.31 -27.49 11.55
CA GLY A 400 -7.31 -26.71 12.27
C GLY A 400 -6.40 -25.83 11.39
N LYS A 401 -6.45 -25.98 10.05
CA LYS A 401 -5.64 -25.22 9.10
C LYS A 401 -6.30 -23.91 8.65
N TYR A 402 -5.54 -23.10 7.90
CA TYR A 402 -5.88 -21.72 7.60
C TYR A 402 -6.29 -21.50 6.15
N LEU A 403 -7.17 -20.52 5.96
CA LEU A 403 -7.51 -19.89 4.69
C LEU A 403 -7.15 -18.42 4.81
N THR A 404 -6.37 -17.89 3.87
CA THR A 404 -6.19 -16.44 3.72
C THR A 404 -6.74 -16.02 2.38
N LEU A 405 -7.72 -15.11 2.40
CA LEU A 405 -8.19 -14.47 1.18
C LEU A 405 -7.70 -13.03 1.13
N THR A 406 -7.29 -12.60 -0.05
CA THR A 406 -7.05 -11.19 -0.34
C THR A 406 -8.31 -10.60 -0.97
N PHE A 407 -8.68 -9.39 -0.57
CA PHE A 407 -9.86 -8.73 -1.12
C PHE A 407 -9.73 -7.22 -1.11
N HIS A 408 -10.32 -6.58 -2.13
CA HIS A 408 -10.47 -5.14 -2.20
C HIS A 408 -11.82 -4.73 -2.79
N SER A 409 -12.61 -3.98 -2.03
CA SER A 409 -13.80 -3.29 -2.53
C SER A 409 -14.09 -2.05 -1.70
N THR A 410 -14.61 -1.02 -2.35
CA THR A 410 -15.19 0.16 -1.69
C THR A 410 -16.65 -0.06 -1.28
N GLU A 411 -17.31 -1.08 -1.84
CA GLU A 411 -18.69 -1.44 -1.55
C GLU A 411 -18.77 -2.40 -0.37
N ILE A 412 -19.38 -1.96 0.73
CA ILE A 412 -19.47 -2.75 1.97
C ILE A 412 -20.32 -4.00 1.79
N ALA A 413 -21.32 -3.96 0.91
CA ALA A 413 -22.17 -5.10 0.59
C ALA A 413 -21.35 -6.26 0.00
N VAL A 414 -20.42 -5.96 -0.92
CA VAL A 414 -19.53 -6.98 -1.52
C VAL A 414 -18.57 -7.55 -0.46
N TRP A 415 -18.05 -6.70 0.42
CA TRP A 415 -17.16 -7.10 1.53
C TRP A 415 -17.88 -8.03 2.52
N ASN A 416 -19.07 -7.62 2.98
CA ASN A 416 -19.94 -8.42 3.85
C ASN A 416 -20.34 -9.75 3.21
N SER A 417 -20.62 -9.74 1.90
CA SER A 417 -20.97 -10.95 1.14
C SER A 417 -19.87 -12.00 1.17
N ILE A 418 -18.60 -11.61 0.95
CA ILE A 418 -17.47 -12.55 0.97
C ILE A 418 -17.24 -13.10 2.37
N ILE A 419 -17.16 -12.25 3.38
CA ILE A 419 -16.92 -12.72 4.76
C ILE A 419 -18.06 -13.62 5.23
N LYS A 420 -19.31 -13.25 4.93
CA LYS A 420 -20.48 -14.07 5.22
C LYS A 420 -20.40 -15.42 4.50
N ALA A 421 -20.04 -15.44 3.21
CA ALA A 421 -19.91 -16.66 2.44
C ALA A 421 -18.87 -17.61 3.04
N VAL A 422 -17.78 -17.10 3.61
CA VAL A 422 -16.75 -17.91 4.27
C VAL A 422 -17.24 -18.41 5.65
N ILE A 423 -17.73 -17.51 6.50
CA ILE A 423 -18.18 -17.86 7.87
C ILE A 423 -19.33 -18.86 7.83
N LEU A 424 -20.31 -18.69 6.95
CA LEU A 424 -21.46 -19.60 6.85
C LEU A 424 -21.09 -21.02 6.39
N ASN A 425 -19.91 -21.20 5.80
CA ASN A 425 -19.37 -22.52 5.48
C ASN A 425 -18.58 -23.14 6.65
N GLY A 426 -18.57 -22.51 7.83
CA GLY A 426 -18.01 -23.07 9.06
C GLY A 426 -16.59 -22.61 9.39
N PHE A 427 -16.05 -21.63 8.66
CA PHE A 427 -14.75 -21.02 8.98
C PHE A 427 -14.87 -20.00 10.12
N ASP A 428 -13.88 -20.00 11.01
CA ASP A 428 -13.71 -18.97 12.04
C ASP A 428 -12.89 -17.81 11.48
N LEU A 429 -13.44 -16.59 11.48
CA LEU A 429 -12.70 -15.38 11.13
C LEU A 429 -11.74 -15.02 12.27
N GLU A 430 -10.43 -15.05 12.01
CA GLU A 430 -9.42 -14.74 13.02
C GLU A 430 -8.91 -13.30 12.92
N LYS A 431 -8.52 -12.87 11.70
CA LYS A 431 -7.86 -11.57 11.51
C LYS A 431 -8.13 -11.00 10.13
N ILE A 432 -8.09 -9.68 10.07
CA ILE A 432 -8.06 -8.87 8.85
C ILE A 432 -6.85 -7.97 9.03
N VAL A 433 -5.97 -7.99 8.05
CA VAL A 433 -4.77 -7.18 7.97
C VAL A 433 -4.89 -6.30 6.74
N TYR A 434 -4.84 -4.99 6.92
CA TYR A 434 -4.70 -4.07 5.79
C TYR A 434 -3.26 -4.10 5.25
N GLN A 435 -3.11 -4.33 3.95
CA GLN A 435 -1.84 -4.52 3.26
C GLN A 435 -1.61 -3.38 2.24
N PRO A 436 -0.72 -2.42 2.55
CA PRO A 436 -0.34 -1.37 1.61
C PRO A 436 0.31 -1.95 0.34
N PRO A 437 0.15 -1.31 -0.83
CA PRO A 437 0.75 -1.78 -2.07
C PRO A 437 2.25 -1.42 -2.12
N ALA A 438 3.03 -2.16 -2.92
CA ALA A 438 4.46 -1.87 -3.13
C ALA A 438 4.71 -0.48 -3.75
N ARG A 439 3.77 -0.02 -4.57
CA ARG A 439 3.76 1.32 -5.16
C ARG A 439 2.33 1.83 -5.19
N ALA A 440 2.10 3.06 -4.73
CA ALA A 440 0.83 3.72 -4.90
C ALA A 440 0.50 3.86 -6.40
N SER A 441 -0.74 3.53 -6.79
CA SER A 441 -1.17 3.68 -8.17
C SER A 441 -1.21 5.16 -8.57
N ALA A 442 -1.10 5.47 -9.87
CA ALA A 442 -1.23 6.86 -10.34
C ALA A 442 -2.56 7.50 -9.89
N LYS A 443 -3.65 6.72 -9.85
CA LYS A 443 -4.95 7.16 -9.31
C LYS A 443 -4.89 7.43 -7.80
N GLY A 444 -4.23 6.57 -7.02
CA GLY A 444 -4.03 6.78 -5.58
C GLY A 444 -3.12 7.97 -5.26
N LEU A 445 -2.16 8.29 -6.13
CA LEU A 445 -1.32 9.48 -6.03
C LEU A 445 -2.07 10.77 -6.42
N LEU A 446 -2.98 10.69 -7.41
CA LEU A 446 -3.78 11.82 -7.89
C LEU A 446 -5.02 12.09 -7.02
N GLN A 447 -5.50 11.08 -6.29
CA GLN A 447 -6.61 11.17 -5.34
C GLN A 447 -6.19 10.57 -3.99
N PRO A 448 -5.24 11.19 -3.26
CA PRO A 448 -4.82 10.73 -1.93
C PRO A 448 -5.98 10.72 -0.89
N TYR A 449 -7.09 11.40 -1.22
CA TYR A 449 -8.31 11.46 -0.43
C TYR A 449 -9.51 10.72 -1.07
N GLY A 450 -9.27 9.96 -2.15
CA GLY A 450 -10.25 9.09 -2.81
C GLY A 450 -9.86 7.61 -2.66
N SER A 451 -10.81 6.71 -2.99
CA SER A 451 -10.80 5.23 -2.88
C SER A 451 -9.55 4.53 -2.31
N ALA A 452 -9.76 3.65 -1.34
CA ALA A 452 -8.81 2.70 -0.76
C ALA A 452 -7.62 2.34 -1.66
N VAL A 453 -6.40 2.53 -1.14
CA VAL A 453 -5.15 2.16 -1.82
C VAL A 453 -4.56 0.96 -1.09
N GLY A 454 -4.55 -0.24 -1.66
CA GLY A 454 -4.04 -1.47 -1.01
C GLY A 454 -5.09 -2.57 -0.85
N ASP A 455 -4.71 -3.74 -0.35
CA ASP A 455 -5.56 -4.93 -0.24
C ASP A 455 -5.84 -5.28 1.23
N TYR A 456 -6.87 -6.08 1.51
CA TYR A 456 -7.09 -6.68 2.83
C TYR A 456 -6.78 -8.18 2.77
N TYR A 457 -5.96 -8.64 3.72
CA TYR A 457 -5.63 -10.05 3.90
C TYR A 457 -6.45 -10.57 5.07
N ILE A 458 -7.45 -11.38 4.75
CA ILE A 458 -8.43 -11.89 5.71
C ILE A 458 -8.10 -13.34 6.01
N ARG A 459 -7.66 -13.58 7.25
CA ARG A 459 -7.32 -14.90 7.78
C ARG A 459 -8.54 -15.53 8.44
N PHE A 460 -8.85 -16.72 7.97
CA PHE A 460 -9.81 -17.64 8.53
C PHE A 460 -9.11 -18.92 8.98
N ARG A 461 -9.75 -19.64 9.89
CA ARG A 461 -9.34 -20.96 10.32
C ARG A 461 -10.49 -21.94 10.20
N LYS A 462 -10.23 -23.13 9.66
CA LYS A 462 -11.19 -24.23 9.74
C LYS A 462 -11.11 -24.81 11.16
N PRO A 463 -12.20 -24.87 11.92
CA PRO A 463 -12.17 -25.39 13.28
C PRO A 463 -11.82 -26.87 13.30
N ASP A 464 -11.25 -27.34 14.41
CA ASP A 464 -10.92 -28.76 14.62
C ASP A 464 -12.21 -29.63 14.65
N VAL A 465 -13.33 -29.03 15.08
CA VAL A 465 -14.65 -29.66 15.17
C VAL A 465 -15.65 -28.79 14.41
N GLU A 466 -16.43 -29.41 13.53
CA GLU A 466 -17.47 -28.73 12.76
C GLU A 466 -18.51 -28.09 13.69
N LYS A 467 -18.82 -26.81 13.45
CA LYS A 467 -19.86 -26.08 14.18
C LYS A 467 -20.91 -25.64 13.18
N LEU A 468 -22.15 -26.03 13.43
CA LEU A 468 -23.31 -25.46 12.74
C LEU A 468 -23.51 -24.01 13.21
N LEU A 469 -23.45 -23.08 12.27
CA LEU A 469 -23.77 -21.67 12.50
C LEU A 469 -25.18 -21.38 11.98
N SER A 470 -26.01 -20.78 12.83
CA SER A 470 -27.31 -20.21 12.42
C SER A 470 -27.12 -18.76 11.97
N GLU A 471 -27.75 -18.37 10.86
CA GLU A 471 -27.82 -16.95 10.47
C GLU A 471 -28.50 -16.13 11.58
N ARG A 472 -27.83 -15.07 12.06
CA ARG A 472 -28.44 -14.01 12.86
C ARG A 472 -28.10 -12.68 12.19
N ALA A 473 -29.11 -11.98 11.69
CA ALA A 473 -28.93 -10.65 11.16
C ALA A 473 -28.68 -9.66 12.30
N MET A 474 -27.70 -8.77 12.15
CA MET A 474 -27.58 -7.61 13.04
C MET A 474 -28.67 -6.61 12.66
N ASP A 475 -29.38 -6.07 13.64
CA ASP A 475 -30.32 -4.98 13.37
C ASP A 475 -29.55 -3.72 12.92
N LYS A 476 -30.21 -2.90 12.09
CA LYS A 476 -29.60 -1.74 11.45
C LYS A 476 -29.11 -0.69 12.46
N GLU A 477 -29.85 -0.51 13.55
CA GLU A 477 -29.54 0.49 14.57
C GLU A 477 -28.27 0.10 15.35
N THR A 478 -28.16 -1.17 15.73
CA THR A 478 -26.94 -1.73 16.32
C THR A 478 -25.75 -1.57 15.38
N TYR A 479 -25.90 -1.84 14.08
CA TYR A 479 -24.82 -1.63 13.12
C TYR A 479 -24.34 -0.18 13.05
N GLU A 480 -25.27 0.78 12.90
CA GLU A 480 -24.93 2.20 12.81
C GLU A 480 -24.19 2.65 14.09
N ARG A 481 -24.64 2.16 15.26
CA ARG A 481 -23.97 2.41 16.55
C ARG A 481 -22.56 1.83 16.61
N GLU A 482 -22.37 0.57 16.21
CA GLU A 482 -21.05 -0.09 16.21
C GLU A 482 -20.08 0.62 15.23
N VAL A 483 -20.56 1.04 14.06
CA VAL A 483 -19.76 1.83 13.10
C VAL A 483 -19.30 3.15 13.71
N VAL A 484 -20.20 3.90 14.35
CA VAL A 484 -19.86 5.17 15.00
C VAL A 484 -18.89 4.95 16.16
N MET A 485 -19.11 3.93 16.98
CA MET A 485 -18.24 3.59 18.11
C MET A 485 -16.83 3.17 17.64
N ALA A 486 -16.74 2.31 16.63
CA ALA A 486 -15.46 1.91 16.03
C ALA A 486 -14.73 3.11 15.42
N ALA A 487 -15.43 3.98 14.68
CA ALA A 487 -14.84 5.19 14.11
C ALA A 487 -14.28 6.12 15.20
N LYS A 488 -15.02 6.29 16.30
CA LYS A 488 -14.57 7.08 17.46
C LYS A 488 -13.32 6.46 18.07
N GLY A 489 -13.35 5.16 18.37
CA GLY A 489 -12.20 4.42 18.90
C GLY A 489 -10.94 4.57 18.04
N ILE A 490 -11.07 4.45 16.71
CA ILE A 490 -9.94 4.62 15.77
C ILE A 490 -9.37 6.03 15.81
N ILE A 491 -10.23 7.06 15.75
CA ILE A 491 -9.77 8.46 15.78
C ILE A 491 -9.10 8.77 17.12
N GLU A 492 -9.63 8.24 18.22
CA GLU A 492 -9.07 8.37 19.57
C GLU A 492 -7.72 7.70 19.70
N GLU A 493 -7.61 6.45 19.27
CA GLU A 493 -6.38 5.68 19.34
C GLU A 493 -5.29 6.31 18.46
N ARG A 494 -5.65 6.89 17.33
CA ARG A 494 -4.74 7.66 16.47
C ARG A 494 -4.32 8.98 17.10
N GLY A 495 -5.21 9.66 17.82
CA GLY A 495 -4.94 10.94 18.46
C GLY A 495 -4.66 12.09 17.48
N GLU A 496 -5.15 12.00 16.24
CA GLU A 496 -4.97 13.03 15.20
C GLU A 496 -6.12 13.01 14.17
N PRO A 497 -6.44 14.15 13.49
CA PRO A 497 -7.43 14.18 12.42
C PRO A 497 -7.17 13.09 11.36
N THR A 498 -8.19 12.27 11.12
CA THR A 498 -8.02 11.04 10.33
C THR A 498 -8.89 11.06 9.08
N ILE A 499 -8.30 10.80 7.92
CA ILE A 499 -9.04 10.73 6.66
C ILE A 499 -10.02 9.54 6.65
N TYR A 500 -11.12 9.68 5.92
CA TYR A 500 -12.17 8.66 5.82
C TYR A 500 -11.60 7.27 5.52
N GLN A 501 -10.64 7.19 4.60
CA GLN A 501 -10.07 5.92 4.18
C GLN A 501 -9.39 5.15 5.32
N ARG A 502 -8.69 5.84 6.23
CA ARG A 502 -8.03 5.21 7.38
C ARG A 502 -9.05 4.72 8.40
N ILE A 503 -10.13 5.47 8.59
CA ILE A 503 -11.28 5.06 9.42
C ILE A 503 -11.94 3.82 8.82
N LEU A 504 -12.20 3.81 7.51
CA LEU A 504 -12.77 2.67 6.81
C LEU A 504 -11.88 1.41 6.99
N ASN A 505 -10.57 1.53 6.80
CA ASN A 505 -9.62 0.42 7.00
C ASN A 505 -9.69 -0.16 8.42
N GLY A 506 -9.84 0.69 9.43
CA GLY A 506 -9.96 0.25 10.83
C GLY A 506 -11.33 -0.34 11.16
N ILE A 507 -12.43 0.27 10.70
CA ILE A 507 -13.80 -0.20 10.99
C ILE A 507 -13.98 -1.63 10.49
N MET A 508 -13.47 -1.93 9.30
CA MET A 508 -13.49 -3.29 8.72
C MET A 508 -12.79 -4.30 9.63
N VAL A 509 -11.77 -3.88 10.38
CA VAL A 509 -11.02 -4.73 11.32
C VAL A 509 -11.76 -4.89 12.65
N GLU A 510 -12.42 -3.84 13.14
CA GLU A 510 -13.13 -3.77 14.44
C GLU A 510 -14.49 -4.47 14.43
N LEU A 511 -15.24 -4.39 13.32
CA LEU A 511 -16.57 -5.02 13.19
C LEU A 511 -16.55 -6.56 13.25
N LYS A 512 -15.38 -7.20 13.39
CA LYS A 512 -15.22 -8.64 13.66
C LYS A 512 -15.87 -9.11 14.97
N GLY A 513 -16.17 -8.19 15.90
CA GLY A 513 -16.66 -8.51 17.24
C GLY A 513 -18.06 -9.15 17.30
N GLY A 514 -18.83 -9.12 16.21
CA GLY A 514 -20.16 -9.72 16.14
C GLY A 514 -20.23 -10.83 15.10
N ARG A 515 -20.72 -12.02 15.49
CA ARG A 515 -21.12 -13.09 14.53
C ARG A 515 -22.32 -12.70 13.64
N ASN A 516 -22.70 -11.43 13.65
CA ASN A 516 -23.85 -10.89 12.96
C ASN A 516 -23.31 -9.92 11.91
N VAL A 517 -23.60 -10.17 10.64
CA VAL A 517 -23.28 -9.24 9.54
C VAL A 517 -24.59 -8.55 9.17
N PRO A 518 -24.70 -7.21 9.19
CA PRO A 518 -25.95 -6.53 8.91
C PRO A 518 -26.31 -6.63 7.42
N ILE A 519 -27.57 -6.96 7.15
CA ILE A 519 -28.14 -7.01 5.80
C ILE A 519 -28.78 -5.66 5.50
N GLY A 520 -28.50 -5.07 4.33
CA GLY A 520 -29.11 -3.78 3.93
C GLY A 520 -28.66 -2.56 4.73
N ALA A 521 -27.52 -2.67 5.43
CA ALA A 521 -26.90 -1.56 6.15
C ALA A 521 -26.46 -0.43 5.20
N LYS A 522 -26.57 0.82 5.66
CA LYS A 522 -26.03 1.98 4.95
C LYS A 522 -24.50 1.84 4.80
N ASN A 523 -23.94 2.48 3.77
CA ASN A 523 -22.49 2.58 3.65
C ASN A 523 -21.91 3.32 4.87
N VAL A 524 -20.73 2.89 5.33
CA VAL A 524 -20.04 3.51 6.48
C VAL A 524 -19.92 5.02 6.30
N GLU A 525 -19.59 5.50 5.10
CA GLU A 525 -19.49 6.94 4.83
C GLU A 525 -20.79 7.69 5.15
N ASP A 526 -21.93 7.13 4.77
CA ASP A 526 -23.24 7.76 4.97
C ASP A 526 -23.60 7.77 6.46
N VAL A 527 -23.35 6.66 7.17
CA VAL A 527 -23.51 6.58 8.63
C VAL A 527 -22.68 7.66 9.32
N LEU A 528 -21.40 7.80 8.95
CA LEU A 528 -20.53 8.82 9.56
C LEU A 528 -21.00 10.24 9.20
N LYS A 529 -21.43 10.49 7.95
CA LYS A 529 -21.91 11.81 7.50
C LYS A 529 -23.13 12.29 8.27
N GLU A 530 -24.06 11.40 8.58
CA GLU A 530 -25.26 11.70 9.39
C GLU A 530 -24.92 12.10 10.85
N HIS A 531 -23.72 11.77 11.31
CA HIS A 531 -23.20 12.09 12.64
C HIS A 531 -22.25 13.30 12.66
N ILE A 532 -22.03 13.98 11.52
CA ILE A 532 -21.34 15.26 11.48
C ILE A 532 -22.15 16.31 12.25
N GLY A 533 -21.48 17.09 13.09
CA GLY A 533 -22.11 18.07 13.97
C GLY A 533 -22.72 17.46 15.23
N LYS A 534 -22.79 16.14 15.35
CA LYS A 534 -23.18 15.44 16.59
C LYS A 534 -21.94 14.85 17.28
N GLU A 535 -21.33 13.85 16.65
CA GLU A 535 -20.17 13.12 17.14
C GLU A 535 -18.87 13.56 16.45
N PHE A 536 -18.97 13.97 15.18
CA PHE A 536 -17.82 14.29 14.34
C PHE A 536 -17.82 15.72 13.81
N GLU A 537 -16.65 16.21 13.45
CA GLU A 537 -16.42 17.43 12.69
C GLU A 537 -15.35 17.20 11.62
N LEU A 538 -15.37 18.03 10.56
CA LEU A 538 -14.39 17.93 9.47
C LEU A 538 -13.32 19.02 9.60
N LYS A 539 -12.05 18.63 9.62
CA LYS A 539 -10.89 19.52 9.61
C LYS A 539 -10.28 19.58 8.22
N ASN A 540 -9.87 20.77 7.77
CA ASN A 540 -9.18 20.94 6.49
C ASN A 540 -7.72 20.47 6.62
N ILE A 541 -7.29 19.60 5.71
CA ILE A 541 -5.88 19.23 5.54
C ILE A 541 -5.25 20.22 4.58
N LYS A 542 -4.16 20.86 5.01
CA LYS A 542 -3.42 21.83 4.20
C LYS A 542 -2.05 21.27 3.82
N ASP A 543 -1.56 21.59 2.64
CA ASP A 543 -0.18 21.30 2.25
C ASP A 543 0.82 22.26 2.90
N ALA A 544 2.11 22.05 2.64
CA ALA A 544 3.20 22.92 3.10
C ALA A 544 3.12 24.37 2.57
N LYS A 545 2.22 24.66 1.63
CA LYS A 545 1.94 26.01 1.10
C LYS A 545 0.62 26.58 1.62
N GLY A 546 -0.01 25.91 2.59
CA GLY A 546 -1.27 26.33 3.20
C GLY A 546 -2.53 26.06 2.35
N LYS A 547 -2.40 25.43 1.19
CA LYS A 547 -3.54 25.10 0.31
C LYS A 547 -4.29 23.90 0.86
N THR A 548 -5.61 24.01 1.00
CA THR A 548 -6.45 22.87 1.38
C THR A 548 -6.36 21.78 0.31
N THR A 549 -5.86 20.62 0.70
CA THR A 549 -5.73 19.44 -0.18
C THR A 549 -6.80 18.39 0.10
N GLY A 550 -7.40 18.37 1.30
CA GLY A 550 -8.45 17.42 1.65
C GLY A 550 -9.18 17.76 2.96
N LYS A 551 -10.03 16.83 3.42
CA LYS A 551 -10.72 16.90 4.72
C LYS A 551 -10.46 15.64 5.55
N ALA A 552 -10.26 15.82 6.85
CA ALA A 552 -10.13 14.76 7.83
C ALA A 552 -11.30 14.79 8.82
N TRP A 553 -11.69 13.63 9.33
CA TRP A 553 -12.65 13.47 10.40
C TRP A 553 -11.98 13.69 11.75
N TRP A 554 -12.73 14.32 12.65
CA TRP A 554 -12.32 14.59 14.02
C TRP A 554 -13.52 14.49 14.97
N LEU A 555 -13.24 14.32 16.26
CA LEU A 555 -14.28 14.17 17.30
C LEU A 555 -14.78 15.54 17.74
N LYS A 556 -16.09 15.74 17.80
CA LYS A 556 -16.71 17.00 18.24
C LYS A 556 -16.86 17.03 19.76
N GLY A 557 -16.62 18.20 20.37
CA GLY A 557 -17.06 18.51 21.74
C GLY A 557 -16.38 17.73 22.87
N ARG A 558 -15.25 17.06 22.60
CA ARG A 558 -14.47 16.42 23.66
C ARG A 558 -13.66 17.44 24.45
N ASP A 559 -13.49 17.17 25.75
CA ASP A 559 -12.49 17.88 26.54
C ASP A 559 -11.09 17.34 26.21
N TYR A 560 -10.35 18.09 25.41
CA TYR A 560 -9.04 17.69 24.89
C TYR A 560 -7.94 17.65 25.95
N THR A 561 -8.19 18.10 27.18
CA THR A 561 -7.21 18.04 28.28
C THR A 561 -7.06 16.66 28.91
N ASN A 562 -7.92 15.69 28.57
CA ASN A 562 -7.89 14.32 29.10
C ASN A 562 -7.26 13.29 28.14
N PHE A 563 -6.52 13.75 27.12
CA PHE A 563 -5.83 12.83 26.21
C PHE A 563 -4.71 12.08 26.94
N SER A 564 -4.71 10.74 26.84
CA SER A 564 -3.63 9.89 27.36
C SER A 564 -2.67 9.40 26.27
N THR A 565 -3.06 9.50 25.00
CA THR A 565 -2.33 8.91 23.87
C THR A 565 -1.78 10.00 22.93
N PRO A 566 -0.45 10.11 22.76
CA PRO A 566 0.13 11.01 21.76
C PRO A 566 -0.34 10.68 20.34
N ALA A 567 -0.36 11.69 19.47
CA ALA A 567 -0.68 11.55 18.06
C ALA A 567 0.17 10.43 17.42
N LEU A 568 -0.44 9.66 16.51
CA LEU A 568 0.23 8.55 15.84
C LEU A 568 1.52 9.00 15.15
N SER A 569 1.51 10.15 14.48
CA SER A 569 2.71 10.72 13.85
C SER A 569 3.89 10.93 14.82
N GLU A 570 3.63 11.32 16.07
CA GLU A 570 4.67 11.45 17.10
C GLU A 570 5.19 10.08 17.57
N ARG A 571 4.27 9.11 17.75
CA ARG A 571 4.63 7.73 18.11
C ARG A 571 5.46 7.06 17.02
N VAL A 572 5.11 7.26 15.75
CA VAL A 572 5.89 6.80 14.59
C VAL A 572 7.28 7.44 14.59
N GLY A 573 7.37 8.74 14.84
CA GLY A 573 8.66 9.42 15.00
C GLY A 573 9.52 8.79 16.09
N LYS A 574 8.93 8.47 17.25
CA LYS A 574 9.62 7.82 18.38
C LYS A 574 10.15 6.44 17.98
N THR A 575 9.36 5.65 17.25
CA THR A 575 9.79 4.35 16.72
C THR A 575 10.95 4.49 15.74
N ILE A 576 10.91 5.48 14.82
CA ILE A 576 12.01 5.76 13.90
C ILE A 576 13.32 6.05 14.66
N LEU A 577 13.26 6.91 15.68
CA LEU A 577 14.42 7.21 16.53
C LEU A 577 14.96 5.95 17.19
N GLN A 578 14.11 5.13 17.79
CA GLN A 578 14.51 3.89 18.46
C GLN A 578 15.20 2.91 17.50
N VAL A 579 14.66 2.75 16.28
CA VAL A 579 15.26 1.87 15.26
C VAL A 579 16.64 2.38 14.86
N LEU A 580 16.78 3.68 14.62
CA LEU A 580 18.05 4.26 14.18
C LEU A 580 19.08 4.36 15.30
N ASP A 581 18.66 4.57 16.56
CA ASP A 581 19.55 4.49 17.73
C ASP A 581 20.07 3.05 17.91
N ARG A 582 19.21 2.03 17.72
CA ARG A 582 19.58 0.61 17.88
C ARG A 582 20.45 0.09 16.74
N LYS A 583 20.08 0.37 15.49
CA LYS A 583 20.77 -0.17 14.29
C LYS A 583 21.92 0.73 13.83
N VAL A 584 22.03 1.98 14.30
CA VAL A 584 22.94 3.06 13.84
C VAL A 584 22.68 3.50 12.40
N LYS A 585 22.42 2.55 11.51
CA LYS A 585 22.14 2.72 10.08
C LYS A 585 21.12 1.66 9.63
N ALA A 586 19.99 2.07 9.07
CA ALA A 586 18.91 1.17 8.66
C ALA A 586 18.41 1.48 7.24
N SER A 587 17.96 0.47 6.51
CA SER A 587 17.24 0.71 5.24
C SER A 587 15.86 1.31 5.51
N PHE A 588 15.22 1.86 4.49
CA PHE A 588 13.84 2.33 4.62
C PHE A 588 12.89 1.17 4.96
N ASP A 589 13.10 0.01 4.34
CA ASP A 589 12.30 -1.20 4.59
C ASP A 589 12.46 -1.70 6.03
N ASP A 590 13.69 -1.66 6.60
CA ASP A 590 13.90 -1.99 8.01
C ASP A 590 13.03 -1.13 8.95
N ILE A 591 12.86 0.14 8.61
CA ILE A 591 12.11 1.12 9.40
C ILE A 591 10.61 0.88 9.20
N LEU A 592 10.16 0.68 7.96
CA LEU A 592 8.76 0.35 7.65
C LEU A 592 8.30 -0.91 8.38
N GLN A 593 9.14 -1.94 8.45
CA GLN A 593 8.75 -3.23 9.03
C GLN A 593 8.48 -3.08 10.53
N GLU A 594 9.34 -2.36 11.23
CA GLU A 594 9.18 -2.08 12.66
C GLU A 594 7.94 -1.22 12.93
N ILE A 595 7.67 -0.23 12.08
CA ILE A 595 6.48 0.60 12.17
C ILE A 595 5.21 -0.24 11.93
N PHE A 596 5.16 -1.09 10.91
CA PHE A 596 3.99 -1.93 10.64
C PHE A 596 3.72 -2.96 11.75
N ILE A 597 4.79 -3.49 12.37
CA ILE A 597 4.68 -4.38 13.54
C ILE A 597 4.09 -3.63 14.74
N GLN A 598 4.57 -2.41 15.02
CA GLN A 598 4.13 -1.63 16.18
C GLN A 598 2.77 -0.97 15.99
N PHE A 599 2.41 -0.63 14.75
CA PHE A 599 1.20 0.10 14.39
C PHE A 599 0.42 -0.65 13.30
N PRO A 600 -0.28 -1.75 13.64
CA PRO A 600 -1.06 -2.51 12.68
C PRO A 600 -2.42 -1.83 12.36
N ASN A 601 -3.00 -2.19 11.21
CA ASN A 601 -4.36 -1.86 10.79
C ASN A 601 -4.72 -0.36 10.83
N ALA A 602 -5.63 0.05 11.71
CA ALA A 602 -6.11 1.43 11.82
C ALA A 602 -4.98 2.41 12.16
N LEU A 603 -3.89 1.89 12.76
CA LEU A 603 -2.69 2.63 13.08
C LEU A 603 -1.61 2.54 12.01
N THR A 604 -1.75 1.71 10.97
CA THR A 604 -0.76 1.63 9.89
C THR A 604 -0.62 2.99 9.21
N PRO A 605 0.55 3.64 9.29
CA PRO A 605 0.75 4.94 8.66
C PRO A 605 1.13 4.80 7.19
N ASP A 606 0.87 5.84 6.39
CA ASP A 606 1.24 5.84 4.98
C ASP A 606 2.76 5.95 4.80
N THR A 607 3.29 5.26 3.79
CA THR A 607 4.73 5.29 3.47
C THR A 607 5.25 6.71 3.22
N ALA A 608 4.44 7.59 2.65
CA ALA A 608 4.79 8.99 2.42
C ALA A 608 4.92 9.77 3.74
N ASP A 609 4.01 9.55 4.69
CA ASP A 609 4.07 10.17 6.02
C ASP A 609 5.32 9.68 6.77
N ILE A 610 5.60 8.38 6.73
CA ILE A 610 6.80 7.80 7.34
C ILE A 610 8.06 8.42 6.73
N ASN A 611 8.13 8.55 5.40
CA ASN A 611 9.30 9.15 4.74
C ASN A 611 9.47 10.63 5.13
N SER A 612 8.38 11.40 5.20
CA SER A 612 8.43 12.80 5.64
C SER A 612 8.95 12.90 7.08
N ILE A 613 8.44 12.08 8.00
CA ILE A 613 8.90 12.05 9.40
C ILE A 613 10.36 11.59 9.47
N LEU A 614 10.76 10.61 8.66
CA LEU A 614 12.13 10.10 8.62
C LEU A 614 13.14 11.17 8.18
N GLU A 615 12.83 11.95 7.14
CA GLU A 615 13.66 13.06 6.63
C GLU A 615 13.86 14.19 7.67
N GLU A 616 12.94 14.32 8.62
CA GLU A 616 13.06 15.29 9.71
C GLU A 616 14.20 14.93 10.68
N TYR A 617 14.38 13.65 11.02
CA TYR A 617 15.36 13.21 12.04
C TYR A 617 16.66 12.65 11.47
N SER A 618 16.64 12.23 10.21
CA SER A 618 17.71 11.42 9.64
C SER A 618 18.23 11.98 8.31
N VAL A 619 19.39 11.51 7.91
CA VAL A 619 20.01 11.81 6.61
C VAL A 619 20.25 10.51 5.87
N LYS A 620 20.07 10.58 4.56
CA LYS A 620 20.37 9.45 3.68
C LYS A 620 21.88 9.35 3.45
N THR A 621 22.43 8.16 3.61
CA THR A 621 23.85 7.86 3.37
C THR A 621 24.09 7.51 1.90
N SER A 622 25.35 7.48 1.47
CA SER A 622 25.73 7.21 0.07
C SER A 622 25.26 5.86 -0.46
N ASP A 623 25.14 4.85 0.39
CA ASP A 623 24.58 3.52 0.10
C ASP A 623 23.05 3.47 0.23
N GLY A 624 22.37 4.61 0.36
CA GLY A 624 20.90 4.72 0.34
C GLY A 624 20.18 4.38 1.64
N LYS A 625 20.90 4.07 2.73
CA LYS A 625 20.34 3.84 4.07
C LYS A 625 20.16 5.16 4.83
N TRP A 626 19.55 5.09 6.01
CA TRP A 626 19.27 6.23 6.88
C TRP A 626 20.08 6.15 8.18
N ARG A 627 20.54 7.31 8.66
CA ARG A 627 21.17 7.48 9.98
C ARG A 627 20.66 8.77 10.63
N LEU A 628 20.61 8.83 11.95
CA LEU A 628 20.25 10.06 12.65
C LEU A 628 21.21 11.21 12.30
N LYS A 629 20.65 12.42 12.22
CA LYS A 629 21.45 13.65 12.18
C LYS A 629 22.32 13.73 13.45
N PRO A 630 23.53 14.33 13.40
CA PRO A 630 24.40 14.43 14.58
C PRO A 630 23.68 14.97 15.82
N GLU A 631 22.91 16.05 15.65
CA GLU A 631 22.11 16.69 16.71
C GLU A 631 20.98 15.82 17.26
N GLN A 632 20.60 14.75 16.56
CA GLN A 632 19.57 13.79 16.97
C GLN A 632 20.16 12.54 17.62
N GLN A 633 21.48 12.42 17.76
CA GLN A 633 22.11 11.28 18.42
C GLN A 633 21.79 11.27 19.92
N LYS A 634 21.39 10.10 20.45
CA LYS A 634 20.98 9.93 21.86
C LYS A 634 21.95 10.53 22.88
N ILE A 635 23.25 10.25 22.76
CA ILE A 635 24.27 10.75 23.70
C ILE A 635 24.27 12.28 23.78
N GLN A 636 24.16 12.96 22.64
CA GLN A 636 24.17 14.41 22.58
C GLN A 636 22.86 15.00 23.12
N ARG A 637 21.72 14.37 22.81
CA ARG A 637 20.39 14.75 23.36
C ARG A 637 20.34 14.62 24.88
N ASP A 638 20.76 13.48 25.43
CA ASP A 638 20.71 13.20 26.88
C ASP A 638 21.62 14.18 27.64
N THR A 639 22.81 14.46 27.10
CA THR A 639 23.77 15.40 27.70
C THR A 639 23.20 16.82 27.76
N ILE A 640 22.61 17.30 26.66
CA ILE A 640 22.02 18.64 26.59
C ILE A 640 20.76 18.75 27.45
N HIS A 641 19.89 17.73 27.41
CA HIS A 641 18.67 17.65 28.21
C HIS A 641 18.98 17.82 29.70
N ASN A 642 19.88 16.98 30.23
CA ASN A 642 20.29 17.01 31.63
C ASN A 642 20.91 18.36 32.02
N LEU A 643 21.69 18.97 31.12
CA LEU A 643 22.28 20.30 31.36
C LEU A 643 21.21 21.39 31.49
N MET A 644 20.14 21.35 30.68
CA MET A 644 19.05 22.33 30.77
C MET A 644 18.24 22.14 32.06
N ILE A 645 17.98 20.89 32.47
CA ILE A 645 17.35 20.57 33.77
C ILE A 645 18.18 21.16 34.92
N TYR A 646 19.50 20.94 34.91
CA TYR A 646 20.40 21.51 35.91
C TYR A 646 20.30 23.05 35.96
N HIS A 647 20.28 23.70 34.80
CA HIS A 647 20.16 25.16 34.71
C HIS A 647 18.85 25.69 35.26
N LEU A 648 17.72 25.04 34.96
CA LEU A 648 16.42 25.37 35.53
C LEU A 648 16.40 25.18 37.05
N ALA A 649 16.98 24.09 37.55
CA ALA A 649 17.09 23.86 38.98
C ALA A 649 17.93 24.95 39.68
N GLU A 650 19.06 25.34 39.08
CA GLU A 650 19.92 26.41 39.61
C GLU A 650 19.19 27.77 39.66
N LEU A 651 18.44 28.12 38.61
CA LEU A 651 17.64 29.35 38.58
C LEU A 651 16.51 29.33 39.63
N GLY A 652 15.84 28.19 39.81
CA GLY A 652 14.78 28.04 40.81
C GLY A 652 15.28 28.28 42.23
N LYS A 653 16.46 27.74 42.56
CA LYS A 653 17.14 27.99 43.83
C LYS A 653 17.51 29.47 44.01
N LYS A 654 18.07 30.11 42.98
CA LYS A 654 18.41 31.54 43.00
C LYS A 654 17.20 32.47 43.12
N ALA A 655 16.02 32.01 42.70
CA ALA A 655 14.74 32.69 42.87
C ALA A 655 14.03 32.37 44.20
N GLY A 656 14.60 31.51 45.05
CA GLY A 656 14.07 31.19 46.38
C GLY A 656 13.02 30.06 46.42
N PHE A 657 12.83 29.30 45.35
CA PHE A 657 11.90 28.18 45.34
C PHE A 657 12.52 26.88 45.85
N LYS A 658 11.68 25.96 46.32
CA LYS A 658 12.03 24.54 46.41
C LYS A 658 11.94 23.91 45.03
N VAL A 659 12.91 23.08 44.66
CA VAL A 659 13.04 22.49 43.33
C VAL A 659 12.83 20.98 43.42
N TRP A 660 11.90 20.47 42.63
CA TRP A 660 11.81 19.04 42.31
C TRP A 660 12.40 18.78 40.93
N ILE A 661 13.16 17.72 40.79
CA ILE A 661 13.59 17.18 39.50
C ILE A 661 12.87 15.85 39.28
N GLY A 662 12.45 15.61 38.05
CA GLY A 662 11.80 14.37 37.63
C GLY A 662 12.51 13.12 38.15
N SER A 663 11.73 12.17 38.65
CA SER A 663 12.26 10.99 39.34
C SER A 663 13.16 10.11 38.45
N GLN A 664 12.99 10.14 37.13
CA GLN A 664 13.82 9.39 36.18
C GLN A 664 15.17 10.09 35.96
N GLU A 665 15.18 11.42 36.02
CA GLU A 665 16.30 12.31 35.70
C GLU A 665 17.23 12.49 36.91
N GLN A 666 16.75 12.29 38.13
CA GLN A 666 17.52 12.50 39.38
C GLN A 666 18.87 11.73 39.41
N LYS A 667 18.95 10.56 38.77
CA LYS A 667 20.19 9.76 38.71
C LYS A 667 21.17 10.23 37.63
N SER A 668 20.73 11.04 36.68
CA SER A 668 21.56 11.57 35.59
C SER A 668 22.63 12.50 36.13
N LYS A 669 23.82 12.49 35.50
CA LYS A 669 24.97 13.28 35.95
C LYS A 669 25.19 14.51 35.09
N VAL A 670 25.39 15.65 35.74
CA VAL A 670 25.86 16.92 35.14
C VAL A 670 27.06 17.39 35.95
N LYS A 671 28.18 17.73 35.27
CA LYS A 671 29.44 18.12 35.95
C LYS A 671 29.89 17.08 37.00
N ASN A 672 29.77 15.78 36.66
CA ASN A 672 30.08 14.62 37.53
C ASN A 672 29.22 14.43 38.79
N LYS A 673 28.16 15.23 38.98
CA LYS A 673 27.25 15.14 40.12
C LYS A 673 25.85 14.71 39.67
N PRO A 674 25.15 13.85 40.43
CA PRO A 674 23.77 13.50 40.11
C PRO A 674 22.85 14.70 40.30
N LEU A 675 21.83 14.83 39.45
CA LEU A 675 20.81 15.88 39.55
C LEU A 675 20.06 15.85 40.89
N SER A 676 19.99 14.70 41.56
CA SER A 676 19.45 14.57 42.91
C SER A 676 20.14 15.47 43.95
N GLU A 677 21.39 15.90 43.75
CA GLU A 677 22.09 16.80 44.69
C GLU A 677 21.47 18.20 44.76
N ILE A 678 20.89 18.70 43.66
CA ILE A 678 20.26 20.02 43.62
C ILE A 678 18.73 19.95 43.86
N CYS A 679 18.16 18.74 43.81
CA CYS A 679 16.75 18.48 44.11
C CYS A 679 16.45 18.59 45.61
N ASP A 680 15.39 19.29 45.97
CA ASP A 680 14.90 19.33 47.36
C ASP A 680 14.15 18.06 47.74
N ARG A 681 14.19 17.75 49.03
CA ARG A 681 13.29 16.74 49.61
C ARG A 681 11.89 17.33 49.78
N ILE A 682 10.94 16.83 49.02
CA ILE A 682 9.54 17.26 49.05
C ILE A 682 8.68 16.12 49.63
N PRO A 683 8.32 16.18 50.92
CA PRO A 683 7.57 15.10 51.56
C PRO A 683 6.13 14.98 51.06
N VAL A 684 5.50 16.09 50.66
CA VAL A 684 4.12 16.14 50.15
C VAL A 684 4.00 17.20 49.05
N PHE A 685 3.45 16.80 47.90
CA PHE A 685 2.95 17.75 46.90
C PHE A 685 1.53 18.15 47.30
N ARG A 686 1.34 19.41 47.72
CA ARG A 686 0.03 19.89 48.19
C ARG A 686 -0.83 20.32 47.00
N PHE A 687 -2.14 20.16 47.15
CA PHE A 687 -3.16 20.64 46.20
C PHE A 687 -3.13 19.98 44.80
N VAL A 688 -2.47 18.83 44.67
CA VAL A 688 -2.50 17.98 43.47
C VAL A 688 -3.20 16.65 43.77
N PRO A 689 -3.73 15.93 42.76
CA PRO A 689 -4.31 14.61 42.95
C PRO A 689 -3.31 13.65 43.61
N GLN A 690 -3.81 12.85 44.58
CA GLN A 690 -2.99 11.90 45.35
C GLN A 690 -3.21 10.46 44.90
N ASP A 691 -4.02 10.23 43.87
CA ASP A 691 -4.11 8.91 43.25
C ASP A 691 -2.75 8.52 42.65
N SER A 692 -2.46 7.21 42.69
CA SER A 692 -1.12 6.70 42.38
C SER A 692 -0.65 7.09 40.98
N LEU A 693 -1.54 7.10 39.99
CA LEU A 693 -1.20 7.35 38.60
C LEU A 693 -0.89 8.84 38.35
N SER A 694 -1.77 9.74 38.79
CA SER A 694 -1.60 11.18 38.59
C SER A 694 -0.38 11.70 39.34
N LEU A 695 -0.17 11.23 40.57
CA LEU A 695 0.98 11.62 41.38
C LEU A 695 2.30 11.11 40.78
N GLU A 696 2.32 9.90 40.22
CA GLU A 696 3.50 9.38 39.52
C GLU A 696 3.85 10.22 38.29
N ARG A 697 2.85 10.60 37.49
CA ARG A 697 3.06 11.50 36.32
C ARG A 697 3.62 12.86 36.72
N ILE A 698 3.10 13.46 37.79
CA ILE A 698 3.62 14.74 38.30
C ILE A 698 5.08 14.60 38.75
N LYS A 699 5.43 13.49 39.41
CA LYS A 699 6.81 13.21 39.85
C LYS A 699 7.78 12.97 38.69
N GLN A 700 7.29 12.71 37.49
CA GLN A 700 8.09 12.55 36.26
C GLN A 700 8.25 13.84 35.46
N ILE A 701 7.66 14.97 35.90
CA ILE A 701 7.91 16.27 35.24
C ILE A 701 9.36 16.69 35.49
N ASP A 702 10.05 17.11 34.44
CA ASP A 702 11.50 17.37 34.44
C ASP A 702 11.95 18.30 35.57
N VAL A 703 11.31 19.47 35.72
CA VAL A 703 11.56 20.40 36.83
C VAL A 703 10.26 21.06 37.31
N LEU A 704 10.06 21.06 38.62
CA LEU A 704 9.00 21.84 39.28
C LEU A 704 9.61 22.82 40.27
N TRP A 705 9.09 24.05 40.31
CA TRP A 705 9.40 25.00 41.39
C TRP A 705 8.20 25.15 42.30
N LEU A 706 8.44 24.98 43.60
CA LEU A 706 7.42 24.94 44.64
C LEU A 706 7.64 26.01 45.70
N GLU A 707 6.53 26.52 46.20
CA GLU A 707 6.43 27.45 47.32
C GLU A 707 5.41 26.85 48.30
N ASP A 708 5.81 26.59 49.53
CA ASP A 708 4.98 25.94 50.57
C ASP A 708 4.28 24.62 50.14
N GLY A 709 4.93 23.87 49.24
CA GLY A 709 4.42 22.61 48.70
C GLY A 709 3.41 22.76 47.55
N ARG A 710 3.08 23.99 47.16
CA ARG A 710 2.29 24.30 45.96
C ARG A 710 3.21 24.48 44.76
N ILE A 711 2.84 23.87 43.63
CA ILE A 711 3.57 24.04 42.35
C ILE A 711 3.29 25.44 41.80
N ARG A 712 4.35 26.23 41.57
CA ARG A 712 4.29 27.59 40.99
C ARG A 712 4.77 27.61 39.56
N TYR A 713 5.81 26.82 39.25
CA TYR A 713 6.36 26.70 37.90
C TYR A 713 6.51 25.23 37.51
N GLU A 714 6.24 24.98 36.24
CA GLU A 714 6.35 23.68 35.59
C GLU A 714 7.27 23.83 34.37
N PHE A 715 8.29 22.98 34.27
CA PHE A 715 9.21 22.98 33.14
C PHE A 715 9.37 21.57 32.56
N GLU A 716 9.40 21.52 31.23
CA GLU A 716 9.66 20.32 30.42
C GLU A 716 10.76 20.65 29.40
N VAL A 717 11.77 19.80 29.26
CA VAL A 717 12.95 20.01 28.41
C VAL A 717 12.91 19.03 27.23
N GLU A 718 12.48 19.49 26.07
CA GLU A 718 12.10 18.56 25.00
C GLU A 718 13.14 18.48 23.86
N ASN A 719 13.71 17.28 23.68
CA ASN A 719 14.78 16.99 22.70
C ASN A 719 14.39 15.97 21.60
N THR A 720 13.21 15.37 21.66
CA THR A 720 12.80 14.22 20.82
C THR A 720 11.59 14.51 19.91
N THR A 721 10.75 13.54 19.55
CA THR A 721 9.80 13.62 18.42
C THR A 721 8.44 14.28 18.70
N GLY A 722 8.14 14.66 19.95
CA GLY A 722 6.82 15.22 20.31
C GLY A 722 6.87 16.10 21.55
N ILE A 723 5.81 16.90 21.77
CA ILE A 723 5.60 17.66 23.03
C ILE A 723 4.34 17.18 23.77
N SER A 724 3.59 16.24 23.17
CA SER A 724 2.34 15.76 23.74
C SER A 724 2.54 15.08 25.10
N GLU A 725 3.57 14.24 25.26
CA GLU A 725 3.84 13.57 26.54
C GLU A 725 4.10 14.58 27.68
N ALA A 726 4.89 15.64 27.41
CA ALA A 726 5.14 16.73 28.35
C ALA A 726 3.84 17.43 28.77
N ILE A 727 2.98 17.73 27.79
CA ILE A 727 1.69 18.40 28.04
C ILE A 727 0.72 17.47 28.79
N ILE A 728 0.70 16.17 28.47
CA ILE A 728 -0.12 15.15 29.14
C ILE A 728 0.32 14.95 30.60
N ARG A 729 1.62 15.01 30.90
CA ARG A 729 2.10 14.99 32.29
C ARG A 729 1.61 16.22 33.05
N GLY A 730 1.74 17.39 32.44
CA GLY A 730 1.31 18.65 33.02
C GLY A 730 -0.18 18.80 33.25
N SER A 731 -1.03 18.15 32.44
CA SER A 731 -2.49 18.22 32.63
C SER A 731 -2.97 17.61 33.95
N ASN A 732 -2.14 16.79 34.61
CA ASN A 732 -2.43 16.25 35.95
C ASN A 732 -2.25 17.30 37.06
N ILE A 733 -1.64 18.46 36.78
CA ILE A 733 -1.56 19.60 37.70
C ILE A 733 -2.85 20.42 37.57
N PRO A 734 -3.65 20.59 38.65
CA PRO A 734 -4.93 21.29 38.56
C PRO A 734 -4.78 22.77 38.17
N GLU A 735 -5.59 23.22 37.20
CA GLU A 735 -5.59 24.61 36.70
C GLU A 735 -5.88 25.65 37.80
N GLN A 736 -6.60 25.29 38.87
CA GLN A 736 -6.81 26.20 40.01
C GLN A 736 -5.50 26.65 40.67
N LEU A 737 -4.41 25.89 40.51
CA LEU A 737 -3.10 26.27 41.03
C LEU A 737 -2.47 27.42 40.24
N LYS A 738 -2.93 27.67 39.02
CA LYS A 738 -2.40 28.67 38.07
C LYS A 738 -0.87 28.57 37.93
N PRO A 739 -0.31 27.37 37.66
CA PRO A 739 1.13 27.23 37.47
C PRO A 739 1.57 27.98 36.21
N LYS A 740 2.80 28.54 36.22
CA LYS A 740 3.43 29.01 34.99
C LYS A 740 4.16 27.84 34.32
N ARG A 741 3.81 27.55 33.07
CA ARG A 741 4.28 26.36 32.35
C ARG A 741 5.21 26.73 31.21
N PHE A 742 6.35 26.06 31.12
CA PHE A 742 7.39 26.32 30.13
C PHE A 742 7.93 25.04 29.49
N ILE A 743 7.99 25.00 28.16
CA ILE A 743 8.71 23.97 27.40
C ILE A 743 10.03 24.58 26.91
N VAL A 744 11.14 23.97 27.28
CA VAL A 744 12.48 24.40 26.89
C VAL A 744 12.94 23.60 25.70
N ILE A 745 13.29 24.28 24.59
CA ILE A 745 13.53 23.65 23.29
C ILE A 745 14.82 24.14 22.61
N PRO A 746 15.48 23.32 21.78
CA PRO A 746 16.54 23.78 20.90
C PRO A 746 15.99 24.64 19.74
N LYS A 747 16.81 25.56 19.22
CA LYS A 747 16.40 26.52 18.18
C LYS A 747 15.99 25.81 16.89
N GLU A 748 16.69 24.73 16.57
CA GLU A 748 16.52 23.91 15.38
C GLU A 748 15.13 23.27 15.30
N ARG A 749 14.45 23.11 16.44
CA ARG A 749 13.10 22.51 16.54
C ARG A 749 11.96 23.51 16.40
N GLU A 750 12.24 24.81 16.32
CA GLU A 750 11.21 25.84 16.33
C GLU A 750 10.23 25.72 15.15
N LYS A 751 10.76 25.47 13.95
CA LYS A 751 9.94 25.28 12.74
C LYS A 751 9.07 24.02 12.80
N PHE A 752 9.62 22.93 13.35
CA PHE A 752 8.89 21.68 13.53
C PHE A 752 7.75 21.85 14.53
N LEU A 753 8.05 22.44 15.70
CA LEU A 753 7.05 22.68 16.73
C LEU A 753 5.99 23.67 16.25
N PHE A 754 6.36 24.72 15.52
CA PHE A 754 5.38 25.64 14.92
C PHE A 754 4.33 24.90 14.08
N ARG A 755 4.75 23.92 13.26
CA ARG A 755 3.83 23.10 12.46
C ARG A 755 2.97 22.20 13.34
N LYS A 756 3.58 21.53 14.33
CA LYS A 756 2.85 20.68 15.30
C LYS A 756 1.82 21.45 16.10
N LEU A 757 2.13 22.68 16.49
CA LEU A 757 1.22 23.58 17.21
C LEU A 757 -0.02 23.98 16.40
N GLN A 758 -0.04 23.75 15.08
CA GLN A 758 -1.24 23.92 14.26
C GLN A 758 -2.18 22.71 14.33
N GLU A 759 -1.78 21.61 14.96
CA GLU A 759 -2.64 20.45 15.16
C GLU A 759 -3.75 20.79 16.18
N PRO A 760 -5.03 20.49 15.89
CA PRO A 760 -6.16 20.99 16.70
C PRO A 760 -6.06 20.70 18.21
N ILE A 761 -5.69 19.47 18.59
CA ILE A 761 -5.57 19.05 19.99
C ILE A 761 -4.50 19.86 20.72
N LEU A 762 -3.34 19.97 20.07
CA LEU A 762 -2.17 20.59 20.67
C LEU A 762 -2.37 22.10 20.79
N ALA A 763 -2.93 22.72 19.75
CA ALA A 763 -3.31 24.13 19.72
C ALA A 763 -4.28 24.47 20.85
N GLU A 764 -5.35 23.69 21.01
CA GLU A 764 -6.37 23.92 22.03
C GLU A 764 -5.84 23.69 23.44
N THR A 765 -5.06 22.61 23.63
CA THR A 765 -4.47 22.29 24.93
C THR A 765 -3.49 23.37 25.37
N ILE A 766 -2.64 23.86 24.46
CA ILE A 766 -1.67 24.93 24.76
C ILE A 766 -2.37 26.26 25.02
N LYS A 767 -3.44 26.58 24.29
CA LYS A 767 -4.26 27.77 24.54
C LYS A 767 -4.93 27.71 25.92
N LYS A 768 -5.50 26.57 26.29
CA LYS A 768 -6.20 26.36 27.57
C LYS A 768 -5.24 26.37 28.77
N THR A 769 -4.12 25.65 28.67
CA THR A 769 -3.15 25.46 29.77
C THR A 769 -2.01 26.50 29.79
N LYS A 770 -1.96 27.38 28.78
CA LYS A 770 -1.05 28.54 28.69
C LYS A 770 0.45 28.18 28.73
N TRP A 771 0.86 27.16 27.97
CA TRP A 771 2.27 26.82 27.83
C TRP A 771 3.08 27.91 27.11
N ASN A 772 4.26 28.17 27.64
CA ASN A 772 5.25 29.09 27.09
C ASN A 772 6.47 28.31 26.59
N PHE A 773 7.26 28.89 25.69
CA PHE A 773 8.44 28.21 25.13
C PHE A 773 9.70 29.03 25.36
N ILE A 774 10.78 28.38 25.80
CA ILE A 774 12.08 29.01 26.03
C ILE A 774 13.13 28.31 25.16
N ARG A 775 13.96 29.07 24.44
CA ARG A 775 15.06 28.48 23.67
C ARG A 775 16.25 28.15 24.57
N TYR A 776 16.98 27.09 24.26
CA TYR A 776 18.22 26.74 24.98
C TYR A 776 19.22 27.89 25.07
N ALA A 777 19.37 28.65 23.98
CA ALA A 777 20.26 29.82 23.97
C ALA A 777 19.81 30.92 24.94
N ASP A 778 18.49 31.13 25.05
CA ASP A 778 17.92 32.18 25.91
C ASP A 778 17.98 31.76 27.39
N LEU A 779 17.70 30.49 27.70
CA LEU A 779 17.91 29.93 29.04
C LEU A 779 19.39 30.01 29.48
N LYS A 780 20.33 29.64 28.60
CA LYS A 780 21.76 29.71 28.89
C LYS A 780 22.23 31.16 29.16
N LYS A 781 21.67 32.15 28.47
CA LYS A 781 21.97 33.57 28.72
C LYS A 781 21.51 34.00 30.11
N LEU A 782 20.33 33.58 30.55
CA LEU A 782 19.82 33.87 31.90
C LEU A 782 20.75 33.30 32.98
N VAL A 783 21.27 32.09 32.78
CA VAL A 783 22.22 31.47 33.73
C VAL A 783 23.58 32.18 33.71
N GLY A 784 24.06 32.58 32.53
CA GLY A 784 25.38 33.19 32.33
C GLY A 784 25.52 34.63 32.82
N GLY A 785 24.41 35.32 33.11
CA GLY A 785 24.43 36.61 33.79
C GLY A 785 24.91 36.43 35.23
N ALA A 786 26.07 36.98 35.59
CA ALA A 786 26.71 36.83 36.90
C ALA A 786 25.95 37.55 38.05
N ARG A 787 24.70 37.16 38.32
CA ARG A 787 23.84 37.71 39.38
C ARG A 787 23.66 36.68 40.51
N LYS A 788 23.77 37.13 41.76
CA LYS A 788 23.58 36.30 42.97
C LYS A 788 22.11 35.92 43.21
N THR A 789 21.18 36.73 42.71
CA THR A 789 19.73 36.53 42.82
C THR A 789 19.12 36.55 41.42
N PHE A 790 18.06 35.77 41.22
CA PHE A 790 17.33 35.66 39.95
C PHE A 790 15.87 35.98 40.18
N ASN A 791 15.26 36.85 39.37
CA ASN A 791 13.82 37.07 39.43
C ASN A 791 13.12 36.13 38.44
N ALA A 792 12.20 35.31 38.94
CA ALA A 792 11.48 34.34 38.12
C ALA A 792 10.61 34.97 37.01
N SER A 793 10.29 36.28 37.07
CA SER A 793 9.62 36.99 35.97
C SER A 793 10.49 37.14 34.72
N GLU A 794 11.83 37.07 34.84
CA GLU A 794 12.75 37.13 33.70
C GLU A 794 12.53 35.95 32.72
N LEU A 795 11.93 34.84 33.18
CA LEU A 795 11.52 33.73 32.31
C LEU A 795 10.40 34.13 31.33
N ASP A 796 9.47 34.99 31.76
CA ASP A 796 8.37 35.45 30.92
C ASP A 796 8.88 36.36 29.78
N GLU A 797 9.93 37.13 30.04
CA GLU A 797 10.53 38.05 29.07
C GLU A 797 11.24 37.34 27.92
N VAL A 798 11.85 36.19 28.20
CA VAL A 798 12.54 35.37 27.19
C VAL A 798 11.63 34.34 26.52
N ALA A 799 10.47 34.07 27.11
CA ALA A 799 9.52 33.12 26.58
C ALA A 799 8.89 33.61 25.26
N LYS A 800 8.97 32.78 24.21
CA LYS A 800 8.51 33.10 22.86
C LYS A 800 7.89 31.88 22.21
N MET A 801 6.66 32.01 21.71
CA MET A 801 6.02 30.98 20.89
C MET A 801 6.87 30.64 19.65
N PRO A 802 6.93 29.36 19.24
CA PRO A 802 7.60 28.94 18.01
C PRO A 802 7.06 29.64 16.76
N ARG A 803 7.88 29.80 15.71
CA ARG A 803 7.52 30.44 14.43
C ARG A 803 8.04 29.68 13.21
N GLU A 804 7.44 29.94 12.05
CA GLU A 804 7.79 29.29 10.78
C GLU A 804 9.16 29.73 10.21
N ASN A 805 9.49 31.03 10.30
CA ASN A 805 10.75 31.61 9.82
C ASN A 805 11.34 32.59 10.86
N THR A 806 12.67 32.58 10.99
CA THR A 806 13.42 33.33 12.02
C THR A 806 13.51 34.86 11.80
N GLY A 807 12.65 35.45 10.97
CA GLY A 807 12.75 36.86 10.53
C GLY A 807 11.47 37.70 10.55
N GLU A 808 10.30 37.14 10.85
CA GLU A 808 9.03 37.90 10.82
C GLU A 808 8.64 38.54 12.17
N LYS A 809 8.01 39.72 12.10
CA LYS A 809 7.51 40.47 13.26
C LYS A 809 6.46 39.67 14.05
N GLN A 810 6.47 39.87 15.38
CA GLN A 810 5.57 39.24 16.36
C GLN A 810 4.10 39.29 15.93
N MET A 811 3.44 38.13 15.82
CA MET A 811 1.98 38.06 15.89
C MET A 811 1.55 37.94 17.35
N ASN A 812 0.59 38.78 17.74
CA ASN A 812 -0.08 38.73 19.04
C ASN A 812 -1.12 37.60 19.11
N LEU A 813 -1.45 37.17 20.33
CA LEU A 813 -2.43 36.14 20.67
C LEU A 813 -3.86 36.31 20.07
N ASN A 814 -4.14 37.43 19.41
CA ASN A 814 -5.45 37.81 18.88
C ASN A 814 -5.61 37.57 17.36
N HIS A 815 -4.88 36.61 16.78
CA HIS A 815 -5.02 36.23 15.37
C HIS A 815 -5.55 34.81 15.15
N PHE A 816 -6.07 34.20 16.21
CA PHE A 816 -6.87 32.98 16.14
C PHE A 816 -8.28 33.28 16.64
N ASP A 817 -9.03 34.04 15.84
CA ASP A 817 -10.49 34.05 15.84
C ASP A 817 -10.98 33.37 14.55
#